data_AF-A0A2C9JZK7-F1
#
_entry.id   AF-A0A2C9JZK7-F1
#
_cell.length_a   1.000
_cell.length_b   1.000
_cell.length_c   1.000
_cell.angle_alpha   90.00
_cell.angle_beta   90.00
_cell.angle_gamma   90.00
#
_symmetry.space_group_name_H-M   'P 1'
#
loop_
_entity.id
_entity.type
_entity.pdbx_description
1 polymer ?
#
loop_
_entity_poly.entity_id
_entity_poly.type
_entity_poly.pdbx_seq_one_letter_code
_entity_poly.pdbx_strand_id
1 'polypeptide(L)'
;MPMLYYLGPYASRDPILMVKIMRLAKAFMSKRHSGGIGPEDEIAYYGFLNALEEVLLPSLSLLHGNCSMAEELWSLLKLYPYEIRYRLYGTWKNESYFLYPILIRTRADCLDRAKYIMKRLSKETVKPSGRQLGKLSHSNPGIVFEYILNQIQRYDNLIGPVVDSLKYLTTISYDMLTFCIIEAIANPEKDRMKTDNMNISLWLQSLANFAGAICRKYQVELTGILQYVANQLKAGKSIDLLLLREVVQKMAGVEISEEVTDDQLEAMAGGELVRQEGSNFSQIRNTKKSSTRLKDTLLEHDLALSLCLLMSQQRDSTVFAEDVNKHLKLVGKLYDQCQDTLVQFGSFLSMQLSTEEFVKRLPPIDVLLSTYHIPHSAAFFLSRLLYAHAINVKYDELKKLEKDKKNHKTICYINASKEVMGPVVEAIKPVFSSKIWDDLTPQFYITFWSLSMYDLYVPKGAYEKQILLQENQISTVEANKDMPASKKRKEQERCKILIDRLKDEARRQVEHVQRVMERLEEEKHSWFPTGTLKSEMTTNLLQYCLFPRCCFTASDAIYCGHFIQVLHNLKTPNFSTLITYDRVFNDITYTVTSCTENEARRYGRFLCSALETVMRWHSSPAIYEKECFNFPGFLTVFRKGTDMNNKMNRLDYVNYRHVCHK
;
A
#
# COMPACT_ATOMS: atom_id res chain seq x y z
N MET A 1 11.24 20.47 -44.19
CA MET A 1 10.38 20.94 -43.09
C MET A 1 9.59 22.21 -43.41
N PRO A 2 10.18 23.30 -43.95
CA PRO A 2 9.44 24.55 -44.24
C PRO A 2 8.14 24.37 -45.05
N MET A 3 8.18 23.56 -46.10
CA MET A 3 7.00 23.26 -46.93
C MET A 3 5.86 22.57 -46.16
N LEU A 4 6.17 21.79 -45.11
CA LEU A 4 5.15 21.14 -44.28
C LEU A 4 4.46 22.14 -43.37
N TYR A 5 5.20 23.11 -42.83
CA TYR A 5 4.62 24.18 -42.01
C TYR A 5 3.65 25.04 -42.82
N TYR A 6 4.02 25.40 -44.05
CA TYR A 6 3.11 26.11 -44.95
C TYR A 6 1.85 25.30 -45.31
N LEU A 7 1.97 23.97 -45.38
CA LEU A 7 0.83 23.09 -45.63
C LEU A 7 -0.10 23.00 -44.42
N GLY A 8 0.47 23.04 -43.20
CA GLY A 8 -0.27 22.95 -41.94
C GLY A 8 -1.18 21.70 -41.88
N PRO A 9 -2.41 21.80 -41.36
CA PRO A 9 -3.28 20.64 -41.15
C PRO A 9 -3.78 20.02 -42.47
N TYR A 10 -3.58 20.66 -43.61
CA TYR A 10 -4.02 20.15 -44.92
C TYR A 10 -3.19 18.98 -45.43
N ALA A 11 -2.14 18.55 -44.71
CA ALA A 11 -1.46 17.27 -44.98
C ALA A 11 -2.43 16.08 -44.93
N SER A 12 -3.55 16.22 -44.23
CA SER A 12 -4.69 15.29 -44.24
C SER A 12 -5.23 14.93 -45.63
N ARG A 13 -5.03 15.79 -46.64
CA ARG A 13 -5.45 15.51 -48.02
C ARG A 13 -4.60 14.46 -48.74
N ASP A 14 -3.36 14.25 -48.28
CA ASP A 14 -2.47 13.21 -48.79
C ASP A 14 -1.95 12.31 -47.66
N PRO A 15 -2.71 11.26 -47.31
CA PRO A 15 -2.30 10.26 -46.32
C PRO A 15 -0.96 9.58 -46.64
N ILE A 16 -0.58 9.47 -47.92
CA ILE A 16 0.66 8.81 -48.34
C ILE A 16 1.86 9.65 -47.90
N LEU A 17 1.76 10.97 -48.09
CA LEU A 17 2.78 11.91 -47.64
C LEU A 17 2.96 11.85 -46.12
N MET A 18 1.86 11.85 -45.35
CA MET A 18 1.90 11.74 -43.89
C MET A 18 2.63 10.47 -43.45
N VAL A 19 2.29 9.31 -44.03
CA VAL A 19 2.93 8.03 -43.69
C VAL A 19 4.42 8.04 -44.02
N LYS A 20 4.82 8.57 -45.18
CA LYS A 20 6.24 8.68 -45.54
C LYS A 20 7.02 9.54 -44.53
N ILE A 21 6.46 10.67 -44.11
CA ILE A 21 7.08 11.55 -43.12
C ILE A 21 7.20 10.83 -41.77
N MET A 22 6.13 10.19 -41.30
CA MET A 22 6.14 9.45 -40.03
C MET A 22 7.18 8.32 -40.03
N ARG A 23 7.32 7.60 -41.15
CA ARG A 23 8.33 6.53 -41.29
C ARG A 23 9.76 7.06 -41.33
N LEU A 24 9.99 8.20 -42.00
CA LEU A 24 11.28 8.87 -41.99
C LEU A 24 11.65 9.35 -40.58
N ALA A 25 10.72 10.01 -39.90
CA ALA A 25 10.90 10.45 -38.51
C ALA A 25 11.17 9.26 -37.58
N LYS A 26 10.47 8.14 -37.78
CA LYS A 26 10.67 6.91 -37.01
C LYS A 26 12.05 6.31 -37.25
N ALA A 27 12.49 6.20 -38.50
CA ALA A 27 13.82 5.71 -38.83
C ALA A 27 14.92 6.59 -38.23
N PHE A 28 14.73 7.91 -38.25
CA PHE A 28 15.60 8.87 -37.57
C PHE A 28 15.63 8.64 -36.05
N MET A 29 14.47 8.56 -35.41
CA MET A 29 14.38 8.34 -33.96
C MET A 29 14.97 6.99 -33.54
N SER A 30 14.76 5.93 -34.31
CA SER A 30 15.40 4.63 -34.05
C SER A 30 16.93 4.70 -34.14
N LYS A 31 17.48 5.41 -35.13
CA LYS A 31 18.94 5.65 -35.23
C LYS A 31 19.48 6.47 -34.05
N ARG A 32 18.68 7.42 -33.54
CA ARG A 32 19.03 8.23 -32.36
C ARG A 32 19.21 7.36 -31.13
N HIS A 33 18.27 6.43 -30.90
CA HIS A 33 18.32 5.52 -29.76
C HIS A 33 19.48 4.52 -29.86
N SER A 34 19.93 4.16 -31.07
CA SER A 34 21.10 3.29 -31.27
C SER A 34 22.44 4.03 -31.18
N GLY A 35 22.46 5.30 -30.77
CA GLY A 35 23.70 6.08 -30.60
C GLY A 35 24.39 6.49 -31.90
N GLY A 36 23.71 6.40 -33.04
CA GLY A 36 24.30 6.63 -34.37
C GLY A 36 24.20 8.07 -34.87
N ILE A 37 24.06 9.05 -33.98
CA ILE A 37 23.63 10.42 -34.32
C ILE A 37 24.54 11.46 -33.65
N GLY A 38 24.91 12.50 -34.40
CA GLY A 38 25.79 13.59 -33.98
C GLY A 38 25.04 14.85 -33.50
N PRO A 39 25.77 15.91 -33.10
CA PRO A 39 25.17 17.17 -32.62
C PRO A 39 24.39 17.95 -33.70
N GLU A 40 24.71 17.79 -35.00
CA GLU A 40 23.99 18.46 -36.10
C GLU A 40 22.55 17.96 -36.29
N ASP A 41 22.27 16.74 -35.81
CA ASP A 41 20.97 16.10 -35.91
C ASP A 41 19.96 16.59 -34.86
N GLU A 42 20.38 17.41 -33.88
CA GLU A 42 19.44 18.06 -32.97
C GLU A 42 18.46 18.97 -33.72
N ILE A 43 18.91 19.63 -34.78
CA ILE A 43 18.06 20.46 -35.65
C ILE A 43 16.97 19.59 -36.29
N ALA A 44 17.33 18.38 -36.75
CA ALA A 44 16.38 17.43 -37.33
C ALA A 44 15.39 16.93 -36.28
N TYR A 45 15.85 16.66 -35.05
CA TYR A 45 14.99 16.27 -33.93
C TYR A 45 13.92 17.33 -33.62
N TYR A 46 14.33 18.59 -33.41
CA TYR A 46 13.37 19.68 -33.18
C TYR A 46 12.48 19.94 -34.40
N GLY A 47 13.03 19.77 -35.61
CA GLY A 47 12.25 19.82 -36.84
C GLY A 47 11.11 18.80 -36.85
N PHE A 48 11.39 17.53 -36.49
CA PHE A 48 10.37 16.49 -36.41
C PHE A 48 9.36 16.71 -35.29
N LEU A 49 9.78 17.25 -34.14
CA LEU A 49 8.87 17.63 -33.06
C LEU A 49 7.88 18.71 -33.48
N ASN A 50 8.39 19.80 -34.07
CA ASN A 50 7.53 20.87 -34.56
C ASN A 50 6.60 20.39 -35.69
N ALA A 51 7.08 19.49 -36.56
CA ALA A 51 6.23 18.85 -37.58
C ALA A 51 5.14 17.95 -36.96
N LEU A 52 5.41 17.29 -35.83
CA LEU A 52 4.39 16.56 -35.09
C LEU A 52 3.32 17.49 -34.53
N GLU A 53 3.74 18.60 -33.92
CA GLU A 53 2.90 19.58 -33.25
C GLU A 53 2.02 20.39 -34.22
N GLU A 54 2.60 20.96 -35.27
CA GLU A 54 1.90 21.89 -36.16
C GLU A 54 1.21 21.23 -37.35
N VAL A 55 1.68 20.04 -37.76
CA VAL A 55 1.25 19.39 -39.01
C VAL A 55 0.58 18.05 -38.74
N LEU A 56 1.29 17.06 -38.21
CA LEU A 56 0.80 15.67 -38.17
C LEU A 56 -0.37 15.46 -37.21
N LEU A 57 -0.31 15.99 -35.98
CA LEU A 57 -1.40 15.89 -35.00
C LEU A 57 -2.66 16.66 -35.46
N PRO A 58 -2.56 17.93 -35.91
CA PRO A 58 -3.70 18.65 -36.48
C PRO A 58 -4.27 17.99 -37.75
N SER A 59 -3.42 17.41 -38.60
CA SER A 59 -3.89 16.67 -39.78
C SER A 59 -4.63 15.39 -39.42
N LEU A 60 -4.24 14.68 -38.34
CA LEU A 60 -4.98 13.50 -37.87
C LEU A 60 -6.42 13.86 -37.46
N SER A 61 -6.63 15.03 -36.86
CA SER A 61 -7.97 15.52 -36.50
C SER A 61 -8.92 15.61 -37.70
N LEU A 62 -8.40 15.90 -38.89
CA LEU A 62 -9.17 15.99 -40.14
C LEU A 62 -9.43 14.63 -40.82
N LEU A 63 -8.68 13.58 -40.45
CA LEU A 63 -8.83 12.24 -41.01
C LEU A 63 -9.89 11.44 -40.26
N HIS A 64 -11.12 11.47 -40.75
CA HIS A 64 -12.25 10.80 -40.09
C HIS A 64 -12.08 9.27 -39.98
N GLY A 65 -12.06 8.76 -38.75
CA GLY A 65 -12.16 7.32 -38.46
C GLY A 65 -10.97 6.47 -38.92
N ASN A 66 -9.79 7.07 -39.13
CA ASN A 66 -8.63 6.36 -39.65
C ASN A 66 -7.76 5.76 -38.53
N CYS A 67 -8.11 4.56 -38.10
CA CYS A 67 -7.40 3.79 -37.08
C CYS A 67 -5.93 3.51 -37.47
N SER A 68 -5.68 3.13 -38.72
CA SER A 68 -4.34 2.77 -39.19
C SER A 68 -3.37 3.95 -39.14
N MET A 69 -3.85 5.16 -39.46
CA MET A 69 -3.03 6.38 -39.36
C MET A 69 -2.65 6.69 -37.91
N ALA A 70 -3.60 6.53 -36.98
CA ALA A 70 -3.37 6.74 -35.56
C ALA A 70 -2.32 5.76 -34.99
N GLU A 71 -2.33 4.49 -35.41
CA GLU A 71 -1.32 3.51 -35.00
C GLU A 71 0.06 3.75 -35.64
N GLU A 72 0.12 4.21 -36.89
CA GLU A 72 1.40 4.60 -37.50
C GLU A 72 2.02 5.79 -36.77
N LEU A 73 1.20 6.79 -36.41
CA LEU A 73 1.61 7.94 -35.60
C LEU A 73 2.07 7.51 -34.21
N TRP A 74 1.35 6.60 -33.55
CA TRP A 74 1.78 6.03 -32.28
C TRP A 74 3.14 5.35 -32.38
N SER A 75 3.40 4.65 -33.50
CA SER A 75 4.66 3.95 -33.71
C SER A 75 5.88 4.88 -33.74
N LEU A 76 5.67 6.18 -34.00
CA LEU A 76 6.63 7.27 -33.87
C LEU A 76 6.59 7.88 -32.46
N LEU A 77 5.40 8.25 -31.95
CA LEU A 77 5.25 8.92 -30.65
C LEU A 77 5.83 8.10 -29.49
N LYS A 78 5.67 6.77 -29.50
CA LYS A 78 6.20 5.88 -28.46
C LYS A 78 7.74 5.91 -28.31
N LEU A 79 8.46 6.49 -29.28
CA LEU A 79 9.91 6.69 -29.23
C LEU A 79 10.29 7.97 -28.48
N TYR A 80 9.32 8.81 -28.12
CA TYR A 80 9.55 10.00 -27.32
C TYR A 80 9.24 9.71 -25.84
N PRO A 81 10.01 10.30 -24.91
CA PRO A 81 9.67 10.35 -23.50
C PRO A 81 8.24 10.85 -23.28
N TYR A 82 7.58 10.34 -22.23
CA TYR A 82 6.16 10.62 -22.00
C TYR A 82 5.90 12.10 -21.71
N GLU A 83 6.86 12.82 -21.13
CA GLU A 83 6.75 14.25 -20.83
C GLU A 83 6.56 15.07 -22.12
N ILE A 84 7.31 14.71 -23.17
CA ILE A 84 7.20 15.36 -24.47
C ILE A 84 5.88 15.00 -25.14
N ARG A 85 5.46 13.73 -25.06
CA ARG A 85 4.15 13.31 -25.58
C ARG A 85 3.01 14.09 -24.91
N TYR A 86 3.04 14.25 -23.60
CA TYR A 86 1.98 14.93 -22.84
C TYR A 86 1.97 16.42 -23.12
N ARG A 87 3.13 17.04 -23.36
CA ARG A 87 3.21 18.41 -23.87
C ARG A 87 2.52 18.53 -25.24
N LEU A 88 2.87 17.65 -26.19
CA LEU A 88 2.25 17.63 -27.52
C LEU A 88 0.72 17.43 -27.44
N TYR A 89 0.25 16.57 -26.53
CA TYR A 89 -1.17 16.38 -26.28
C TYR A 89 -1.87 17.62 -25.72
N GLY A 90 -1.19 18.35 -24.82
CA GLY A 90 -1.64 19.64 -24.32
C GLY A 90 -1.86 20.64 -25.45
N THR A 91 -0.85 20.85 -26.29
CA THR A 91 -0.97 21.73 -27.47
C THR A 91 -2.08 21.24 -28.41
N TRP A 92 -2.10 19.95 -28.72
CA TRP A 92 -3.06 19.37 -29.67
C TRP A 92 -4.51 19.57 -29.23
N LYS A 93 -4.80 19.33 -27.94
CA LYS A 93 -6.16 19.45 -27.40
C LYS A 93 -6.60 20.90 -27.23
N ASN A 94 -5.72 21.75 -26.69
CA ASN A 94 -6.09 23.05 -26.15
C ASN A 94 -5.77 24.23 -27.09
N GLU A 95 -4.81 24.09 -27.99
CA GLU A 95 -4.36 25.20 -28.86
C GLU A 95 -4.63 24.90 -30.34
N SER A 96 -4.23 23.72 -30.84
CA SER A 96 -4.21 23.43 -32.27
C SER A 96 -5.57 23.56 -32.97
N TYR A 97 -6.68 23.25 -32.27
CA TYR A 97 -8.03 23.35 -32.85
C TYR A 97 -8.46 24.78 -33.18
N PHE A 98 -7.89 25.79 -32.50
CA PHE A 98 -8.30 27.18 -32.65
C PHE A 98 -7.49 27.93 -33.71
N LEU A 99 -6.39 27.34 -34.20
CA LEU A 99 -5.51 27.95 -35.20
C LEU A 99 -6.14 28.01 -36.59
N TYR A 100 -7.01 27.05 -36.93
CA TYR A 100 -7.60 26.92 -38.27
C TYR A 100 -9.12 26.78 -38.20
N PRO A 101 -9.90 27.56 -38.98
CA PRO A 101 -11.36 27.49 -38.96
C PRO A 101 -11.94 26.10 -39.23
N ILE A 102 -11.27 25.31 -40.08
CA ILE A 102 -11.71 23.95 -40.38
C ILE A 102 -11.60 23.02 -39.18
N LEU A 103 -10.58 23.19 -38.33
CA LEU A 103 -10.42 22.41 -37.10
C LEU A 103 -11.44 22.82 -36.04
N ILE A 104 -11.81 24.11 -35.96
CA ILE A 104 -12.89 24.57 -35.07
C ILE A 104 -14.21 23.87 -35.44
N ARG A 105 -14.52 23.79 -36.74
CA ARG A 105 -15.69 23.06 -37.23
C ARG A 105 -15.60 21.57 -36.89
N THR A 106 -14.46 20.92 -37.15
CA THR A 106 -14.25 19.51 -36.82
C THR A 106 -14.40 19.24 -35.32
N ARG A 107 -13.95 20.17 -34.46
CA ARG A 107 -14.14 20.10 -33.01
C ARG A 107 -15.63 20.12 -32.64
N ALA A 108 -16.39 21.05 -33.22
CA ALA A 108 -17.84 21.14 -32.98
C ALA A 108 -18.57 19.86 -33.44
N ASP A 109 -18.31 19.40 -34.67
CA ASP A 109 -18.89 18.17 -35.23
C ASP A 109 -18.55 16.94 -34.38
N CYS A 110 -17.30 16.87 -33.89
CA CYS A 110 -16.85 15.79 -33.01
C CYS A 110 -17.59 15.81 -31.67
N LEU A 111 -17.71 16.98 -31.05
CA LEU A 111 -18.38 17.15 -29.76
C LEU A 111 -19.87 16.77 -29.86
N ASP A 112 -20.56 17.17 -30.91
CA ASP A 112 -21.98 16.87 -31.09
C ASP A 112 -22.22 15.37 -31.32
N ARG A 113 -21.32 14.70 -32.06
CA ARG A 113 -21.35 13.23 -32.18
C ARG A 113 -21.04 12.54 -30.86
N ALA A 114 -20.06 13.02 -30.08
CA ALA A 114 -19.74 12.47 -28.77
C ALA A 114 -20.95 12.57 -27.81
N LYS A 115 -21.62 13.73 -27.78
CA LYS A 115 -22.88 13.94 -27.04
C LYS A 115 -23.96 12.96 -27.47
N TYR A 116 -24.16 12.79 -28.77
CA TYR A 116 -25.16 11.87 -29.32
C TYR A 116 -24.92 10.42 -28.88
N ILE A 117 -23.67 9.94 -28.97
CA ILE A 117 -23.31 8.57 -28.59
C ILE A 117 -23.47 8.37 -27.09
N MET A 118 -22.99 9.31 -26.27
CA MET A 118 -23.05 9.20 -24.81
C MET A 118 -24.48 9.20 -24.26
N LYS A 119 -25.41 9.96 -24.87
CA LYS A 119 -26.84 9.92 -24.49
C LYS A 119 -27.50 8.56 -24.72
N ARG A 120 -26.93 7.72 -25.58
CA ARG A 120 -27.45 6.40 -25.94
C ARG A 120 -26.63 5.26 -25.34
N LEU A 121 -25.64 5.57 -24.49
CA LEU A 121 -24.79 4.58 -23.87
C LEU A 121 -25.50 3.95 -22.66
N SER A 122 -25.78 2.65 -22.76
CA SER A 122 -26.32 1.80 -21.70
C SER A 122 -25.55 0.49 -21.66
N LYS A 123 -25.81 -0.37 -20.66
CA LYS A 123 -25.20 -1.71 -20.56
C LYS A 123 -25.49 -2.59 -21.79
N GLU A 124 -26.61 -2.38 -22.47
CA GLU A 124 -27.02 -3.15 -23.65
C GLU A 124 -26.40 -2.61 -24.94
N THR A 125 -26.21 -1.28 -25.03
CA THR A 125 -25.70 -0.61 -26.24
C THR A 125 -24.17 -0.43 -26.24
N VAL A 126 -23.45 -0.96 -25.25
CA VAL A 126 -21.99 -0.82 -25.11
C VAL A 126 -21.22 -1.15 -26.39
N LYS A 127 -21.53 -2.27 -27.04
CA LYS A 127 -20.80 -2.72 -28.24
C LYS A 127 -20.98 -1.77 -29.44
N PRO A 128 -22.22 -1.45 -29.88
CA PRO A 128 -22.41 -0.52 -30.99
C PRO A 128 -21.91 0.89 -30.67
N SER A 129 -22.23 1.41 -29.48
CA SER A 129 -21.77 2.73 -29.03
C SER A 129 -20.25 2.80 -28.92
N GLY A 130 -19.61 1.75 -28.39
CA GLY A 130 -18.16 1.64 -28.29
C GLY A 130 -17.44 1.64 -29.65
N ARG A 131 -18.03 1.02 -30.68
CA ARG A 131 -17.48 1.09 -32.05
C ARG A 131 -17.58 2.50 -32.64
N GLN A 132 -18.69 3.18 -32.42
CA GLN A 132 -18.88 4.57 -32.87
C GLN A 132 -17.92 5.52 -32.12
N LEU A 133 -17.77 5.31 -30.82
CA LEU A 133 -16.87 6.08 -29.97
C LEU A 133 -15.41 5.86 -30.36
N GLY A 134 -15.01 4.61 -30.61
CA GLY A 134 -13.68 4.26 -31.14
C GLY A 134 -13.38 5.01 -32.44
N LYS A 135 -14.27 4.93 -33.43
CA LYS A 135 -14.14 5.67 -34.71
C LYS A 135 -13.94 7.17 -34.52
N LEU A 136 -14.65 7.77 -33.57
CA LEU A 136 -14.52 9.19 -33.26
C LEU A 136 -13.15 9.49 -32.63
N SER A 137 -12.75 8.68 -31.66
CA SER A 137 -11.49 8.81 -30.90
C SER A 137 -10.22 8.60 -31.72
N HIS A 138 -10.27 7.86 -32.85
CA HIS A 138 -9.10 7.66 -33.71
C HIS A 138 -8.62 8.97 -34.36
N SER A 139 -9.55 9.90 -34.57
CA SER A 139 -9.26 11.21 -35.17
C SER A 139 -9.08 12.30 -34.11
N ASN A 140 -9.98 12.35 -33.14
CA ASN A 140 -10.09 13.46 -32.19
C ASN A 140 -10.23 12.95 -30.74
N PRO A 141 -9.22 12.24 -30.19
CA PRO A 141 -9.33 11.61 -28.87
C PRO A 141 -9.49 12.64 -27.73
N GLY A 142 -8.77 13.77 -27.76
CA GLY A 142 -8.80 14.77 -26.69
C GLY A 142 -10.20 15.33 -26.42
N ILE A 143 -10.93 15.71 -27.47
CA ILE A 143 -12.30 16.27 -27.38
C ILE A 143 -13.28 15.22 -26.86
N VAL A 144 -13.15 13.97 -27.35
CA VAL A 144 -14.00 12.86 -26.93
C VAL A 144 -13.82 12.58 -25.43
N PHE A 145 -12.58 12.48 -24.96
CA PHE A 145 -12.30 12.20 -23.56
C PHE A 145 -12.64 13.37 -22.64
N GLU A 146 -12.42 14.61 -23.05
CA GLU A 146 -12.86 15.79 -22.29
C GLU A 146 -14.37 15.71 -21.99
N TYR A 147 -15.18 15.40 -23.00
CA TYR A 147 -16.62 15.24 -22.80
C TYR A 147 -16.98 14.04 -21.94
N ILE A 148 -16.37 12.87 -22.17
CA ILE A 148 -16.63 11.65 -21.39
C ILE A 148 -16.29 11.86 -19.91
N LEU A 149 -15.12 12.44 -19.60
CA LEU A 149 -14.70 12.68 -18.22
C LEU A 149 -15.64 13.65 -17.52
N ASN A 150 -16.12 14.68 -18.21
CA ASN A 150 -17.15 15.58 -17.68
C ASN A 150 -18.48 14.87 -17.38
N GLN A 151 -18.85 13.83 -18.14
CA GLN A 151 -20.03 13.01 -17.82
C GLN A 151 -19.78 12.09 -16.62
N ILE A 152 -18.62 11.44 -16.55
CA ILE A 152 -18.26 10.53 -15.46
C ILE A 152 -18.20 11.26 -14.12
N GLN A 153 -17.64 12.48 -14.12
CA GLN A 153 -17.58 13.32 -12.92
C GLN A 153 -18.95 13.71 -12.36
N ARG A 154 -20.02 13.58 -13.17
CA ARG A 154 -21.41 13.87 -12.77
C ARG A 154 -22.22 12.61 -12.49
N TYR A 155 -21.85 11.47 -13.09
CA TYR A 155 -22.68 10.25 -13.12
C TYR A 155 -21.83 8.98 -12.94
N ASP A 156 -21.73 8.50 -11.70
CA ASP A 156 -20.93 7.31 -11.32
C ASP A 156 -21.43 6.01 -11.97
N ASN A 157 -22.74 5.90 -12.16
CA ASN A 157 -23.37 4.72 -12.77
C ASN A 157 -22.94 4.50 -14.23
N LEU A 158 -22.41 5.52 -14.91
CA LEU A 158 -21.90 5.43 -16.28
C LEU A 158 -20.47 4.85 -16.34
N ILE A 159 -19.73 4.76 -15.23
CA ILE A 159 -18.33 4.30 -15.23
C ILE A 159 -18.21 2.92 -15.89
N GLY A 160 -19.01 1.94 -15.46
CA GLY A 160 -18.98 0.58 -16.03
C GLY A 160 -19.23 0.57 -17.55
N PRO A 161 -20.39 1.05 -18.04
CA PRO A 161 -20.69 1.12 -19.47
C PRO A 161 -19.63 1.88 -20.29
N VAL A 162 -19.09 2.98 -19.77
CA VAL A 162 -18.03 3.74 -20.46
C VAL A 162 -16.77 2.91 -20.55
N VAL A 163 -16.28 2.35 -19.44
CA VAL A 163 -15.11 1.48 -19.41
C VAL A 163 -15.28 0.28 -20.36
N ASP A 164 -16.50 -0.22 -20.57
CA ASP A 164 -16.74 -1.28 -21.56
C ASP A 164 -16.76 -0.80 -23.01
N SER A 165 -17.23 0.42 -23.25
CA SER A 165 -17.29 1.03 -24.58
C SER A 165 -15.90 1.38 -25.14
N LEU A 166 -14.93 1.67 -24.26
CA LEU A 166 -13.55 2.03 -24.61
C LEU A 166 -12.67 0.84 -25.03
N LYS A 167 -13.26 -0.32 -25.33
CA LYS A 167 -12.54 -1.50 -25.82
C LYS A 167 -11.92 -1.32 -27.21
N TYR A 168 -12.51 -0.46 -28.04
CA TYR A 168 -12.11 -0.28 -29.44
C TYR A 168 -11.24 0.97 -29.65
N LEU A 169 -10.55 1.44 -28.61
CA LEU A 169 -9.62 2.55 -28.72
C LEU A 169 -8.29 2.12 -29.37
N THR A 170 -7.64 3.07 -30.05
CA THR A 170 -6.26 2.96 -30.52
C THR A 170 -5.28 3.19 -29.36
N THR A 171 -4.04 2.74 -29.53
CA THR A 171 -2.97 2.89 -28.53
C THR A 171 -2.71 4.35 -28.14
N ILE A 172 -2.59 5.24 -29.12
CA ILE A 172 -2.50 6.71 -28.89
C ILE A 172 -3.70 7.26 -28.12
N SER A 173 -4.90 6.70 -28.34
CA SER A 173 -6.10 7.15 -27.62
C SER A 173 -6.08 6.71 -26.16
N TYR A 174 -5.49 5.55 -25.83
CA TYR A 174 -5.28 5.16 -24.44
C TYR A 174 -4.29 6.09 -23.73
N ASP A 175 -3.21 6.49 -24.41
CA ASP A 175 -2.22 7.41 -23.86
C ASP A 175 -2.79 8.84 -23.66
N MET A 176 -3.52 9.34 -24.68
CA MET A 176 -4.26 10.60 -24.58
C MET A 176 -5.33 10.57 -23.49
N LEU A 177 -5.98 9.42 -23.25
CA LEU A 177 -6.95 9.26 -22.15
C LEU A 177 -6.26 9.46 -20.79
N THR A 178 -5.08 8.88 -20.58
CA THR A 178 -4.29 9.08 -19.36
C THR A 178 -3.96 10.56 -19.16
N PHE A 179 -3.51 11.24 -20.22
CA PHE A 179 -3.27 12.69 -20.20
C PHE A 179 -4.53 13.48 -19.80
N CYS A 180 -5.67 13.20 -20.44
CA CYS A 180 -6.95 13.86 -20.13
C CYS A 180 -7.42 13.60 -18.69
N ILE A 181 -7.14 12.42 -18.12
CA ILE A 181 -7.44 12.13 -16.70
C ILE A 181 -6.61 13.05 -15.80
N ILE A 182 -5.30 13.16 -16.05
CA ILE A 182 -4.40 14.03 -15.26
C ILE A 182 -4.83 15.49 -15.37
N GLU A 183 -5.11 15.96 -16.58
CA GLU A 183 -5.59 17.33 -16.84
C GLU A 183 -6.93 17.60 -16.13
N ALA A 184 -7.85 16.63 -16.12
CA ALA A 184 -9.13 16.75 -15.45
C ALA A 184 -9.01 16.82 -13.92
N ILE A 185 -8.04 16.10 -13.34
CA ILE A 185 -7.73 16.13 -11.89
C ILE A 185 -7.01 17.43 -11.52
N ALA A 186 -6.12 17.91 -12.40
CA ALA A 186 -5.33 19.12 -12.19
C ALA A 186 -6.13 20.43 -12.37
N ASN A 187 -7.41 20.36 -12.76
CA ASN A 187 -8.23 21.55 -13.01
C ASN A 187 -8.41 22.40 -11.73
N PRO A 188 -7.91 23.64 -11.70
CA PRO A 188 -7.98 24.50 -10.52
C PRO A 188 -9.37 25.10 -10.28
N GLU A 189 -10.25 25.12 -11.28
CA GLU A 189 -11.61 25.66 -11.16
C GLU A 189 -12.56 24.75 -10.35
N LYS A 190 -12.13 23.50 -10.08
CA LYS A 190 -12.92 22.53 -9.34
C LYS A 190 -12.37 22.35 -7.94
N ASP A 191 -13.19 22.70 -6.96
CA ASP A 191 -12.86 22.43 -5.57
C ASP A 191 -12.81 20.92 -5.31
N ARG A 192 -11.66 20.50 -4.78
CA ARG A 192 -11.40 19.12 -4.35
C ARG A 192 -12.21 18.75 -3.10
N MET A 193 -12.64 19.75 -2.35
CA MET A 193 -13.52 19.62 -1.20
C MET A 193 -14.93 20.07 -1.56
N LYS A 194 -15.92 19.46 -0.92
CA LYS A 194 -17.29 19.99 -0.92
C LYS A 194 -17.31 21.39 -0.30
N THR A 195 -18.37 22.14 -0.57
CA THR A 195 -18.67 23.44 0.05
C THR A 195 -18.56 23.45 1.58
N ASP A 196 -18.76 22.30 2.22
CA ASP A 196 -18.67 22.13 3.67
C ASP A 196 -17.21 21.99 4.17
N ASN A 197 -16.22 21.97 3.27
CA ASN A 197 -14.78 21.77 3.54
C ASN A 197 -14.40 20.50 4.34
N MET A 198 -15.34 19.60 4.63
CA MET A 198 -15.09 18.40 5.44
C MET A 198 -15.00 17.10 4.63
N ASN A 199 -15.48 17.11 3.38
CA ASN A 199 -15.59 15.91 2.56
C ASN A 199 -14.97 16.13 1.19
N ILE A 200 -14.29 15.10 0.69
CA ILE A 200 -13.79 15.05 -0.68
C ILE A 200 -14.98 15.13 -1.63
N SER A 201 -14.83 15.91 -2.69
CA SER A 201 -15.83 16.08 -3.72
C SER A 201 -16.13 14.77 -4.46
N LEU A 202 -17.41 14.49 -4.72
CA LEU A 202 -17.84 13.26 -5.38
C LEU A 202 -17.16 13.11 -6.76
N TRP A 203 -17.07 14.21 -7.53
CA TRP A 203 -16.47 14.18 -8.86
C TRP A 203 -15.06 13.60 -8.88
N LEU A 204 -14.27 13.84 -7.82
CA LEU A 204 -12.90 13.34 -7.70
C LEU A 204 -12.89 11.84 -7.37
N GLN A 205 -13.82 11.39 -6.52
CA GLN A 205 -14.02 9.97 -6.22
C GLN A 205 -14.45 9.20 -7.48
N SER A 206 -15.40 9.73 -8.23
CA SER A 206 -15.86 9.16 -9.51
C SER A 206 -14.72 9.03 -10.52
N LEU A 207 -13.90 10.09 -10.62
CA LEU A 207 -12.77 10.14 -11.54
C LEU A 207 -11.65 9.19 -11.14
N ALA A 208 -11.33 9.09 -9.84
CA ALA A 208 -10.35 8.13 -9.32
C ALA A 208 -10.81 6.67 -9.53
N ASN A 209 -12.09 6.37 -9.27
CA ASN A 209 -12.67 5.05 -9.51
C ASN A 209 -12.63 4.69 -11.01
N PHE A 210 -12.95 5.65 -11.89
CA PHE A 210 -12.81 5.45 -13.33
C PHE A 210 -11.35 5.21 -13.75
N ALA A 211 -10.41 6.00 -13.24
CA ALA A 211 -8.99 5.83 -13.52
C ALA A 211 -8.50 4.44 -13.10
N GLY A 212 -8.84 3.99 -11.88
CA GLY A 212 -8.53 2.63 -11.42
C GLY A 212 -9.14 1.54 -12.30
N ALA A 213 -10.38 1.70 -12.76
CA ALA A 213 -11.05 0.75 -13.65
C ALA A 213 -10.39 0.65 -15.03
N ILE A 214 -10.00 1.78 -15.62
CA ILE A 214 -9.24 1.82 -16.88
C ILE A 214 -7.86 1.20 -16.71
N CYS A 215 -7.15 1.59 -15.65
CA CYS A 215 -5.82 1.07 -15.32
C CYS A 215 -5.84 -0.43 -15.04
N ARG A 216 -6.94 -1.00 -14.56
CA ARG A 216 -7.08 -2.46 -14.43
C ARG A 216 -7.32 -3.13 -15.79
N LYS A 217 -8.22 -2.57 -16.59
CA LYS A 217 -8.78 -3.27 -17.75
C LYS A 217 -7.93 -3.18 -19.02
N TYR A 218 -7.30 -2.04 -19.24
CA TYR A 218 -6.57 -1.74 -20.48
C TYR A 218 -5.07 -1.58 -20.22
N GLN A 219 -4.26 -1.74 -21.27
CA GLN A 219 -2.82 -1.45 -21.23
C GLN A 219 -2.61 0.04 -21.47
N VAL A 220 -2.85 0.83 -20.43
CA VAL A 220 -2.55 2.26 -20.39
C VAL A 220 -1.18 2.48 -19.78
N GLU A 221 -0.55 3.59 -20.14
CA GLU A 221 0.66 4.06 -19.50
C GLU A 221 0.35 4.64 -18.12
N LEU A 222 1.01 4.11 -17.09
CA LEU A 222 0.74 4.46 -15.69
C LEU A 222 1.70 5.51 -15.15
N THR A 223 2.85 5.71 -15.81
CA THR A 223 3.93 6.60 -15.38
C THR A 223 3.43 8.02 -15.11
N GLY A 224 2.65 8.60 -16.02
CA GLY A 224 2.11 9.94 -15.86
C GLY A 224 1.23 10.10 -14.60
N ILE A 225 0.38 9.10 -14.31
CA ILE A 225 -0.49 9.11 -13.13
C ILE A 225 0.34 9.01 -11.84
N LEU A 226 1.30 8.08 -11.80
CA LEU A 226 2.13 7.84 -10.62
C LEU A 226 3.06 9.03 -10.34
N GLN A 227 3.66 9.60 -11.38
CA GLN A 227 4.49 10.80 -11.24
C GLN A 227 3.66 12.02 -10.81
N TYR A 228 2.43 12.16 -11.33
CA TYR A 228 1.52 13.22 -10.89
C TYR A 228 1.27 13.12 -9.38
N VAL A 229 0.92 11.93 -8.87
CA VAL A 229 0.71 11.73 -7.43
C VAL A 229 1.99 12.03 -6.63
N ALA A 230 3.15 11.56 -7.09
CA ALA A 230 4.43 11.84 -6.43
C ALA A 230 4.72 13.36 -6.36
N ASN A 231 4.44 14.09 -7.45
CA ASN A 231 4.64 15.54 -7.50
C ASN A 231 3.64 16.29 -6.60
N GLN A 232 2.38 15.84 -6.50
CA GLN A 232 1.40 16.43 -5.60
C GLN A 232 1.76 16.22 -4.13
N LEU A 233 2.27 15.03 -3.78
CA LEU A 233 2.78 14.75 -2.45
C LEU A 233 3.98 15.64 -2.10
N LYS A 234 4.94 15.80 -3.02
CA LYS A 234 6.05 16.76 -2.85
C LYS A 234 5.56 18.19 -2.66
N ALA A 235 4.44 18.57 -3.27
CA ALA A 235 3.81 19.87 -3.12
C ALA A 235 2.92 19.99 -1.86
N GLY A 236 2.92 19.00 -0.96
CA GLY A 236 2.14 19.03 0.27
C GLY A 236 0.65 18.73 0.11
N LYS A 237 0.21 18.24 -1.06
CA LYS A 237 -1.21 17.99 -1.37
C LYS A 237 -1.54 16.50 -1.24
N SER A 238 -2.19 16.14 -0.14
CA SER A 238 -2.54 14.75 0.19
C SER A 238 -3.83 14.23 -0.46
N ILE A 239 -4.75 15.11 -0.88
CA ILE A 239 -6.08 14.70 -1.40
C ILE A 239 -5.95 13.80 -2.64
N ASP A 240 -4.97 14.09 -3.50
CA ASP A 240 -4.77 13.39 -4.77
C ASP A 240 -4.25 11.94 -4.56
N LEU A 241 -3.89 11.54 -3.33
CA LEU A 241 -3.63 10.14 -2.96
C LEU A 241 -4.82 9.22 -3.23
N LEU A 242 -6.03 9.76 -3.27
CA LEU A 242 -7.23 9.04 -3.67
C LEU A 242 -7.05 8.33 -5.03
N LEU A 243 -6.30 8.94 -5.96
CA LEU A 243 -6.02 8.35 -7.26
C LEU A 243 -5.16 7.08 -7.13
N LEU A 244 -4.08 7.15 -6.33
CA LEU A 244 -3.22 5.99 -6.08
C LEU A 244 -3.99 4.88 -5.36
N ARG A 245 -4.81 5.24 -4.39
CA ARG A 245 -5.66 4.33 -3.62
C ARG A 245 -6.56 3.48 -4.52
N GLU A 246 -7.29 4.12 -5.44
CA GLU A 246 -8.19 3.43 -6.38
C GLU A 246 -7.41 2.60 -7.41
N VAL A 247 -6.27 3.11 -7.89
CA VAL A 247 -5.40 2.36 -8.82
C VAL A 247 -4.90 1.07 -8.19
N VAL A 248 -4.36 1.14 -6.96
CA VAL A 248 -3.87 -0.04 -6.23
C VAL A 248 -5.02 -1.01 -5.93
N GLN A 249 -6.16 -0.51 -5.46
CA GLN A 249 -7.34 -1.34 -5.17
C GLN A 249 -7.81 -2.10 -6.42
N LYS A 250 -7.99 -1.42 -7.56
CA LYS A 250 -8.51 -2.07 -8.78
C LYS A 250 -7.47 -2.95 -9.47
N MET A 251 -6.19 -2.55 -9.51
CA MET A 251 -5.16 -3.30 -10.24
C MET A 251 -4.60 -4.48 -9.46
N ALA A 252 -4.43 -4.35 -8.14
CA ALA A 252 -3.86 -5.39 -7.29
C ALA A 252 -4.91 -6.15 -6.47
N GLY A 253 -6.04 -5.53 -6.18
CA GLY A 253 -7.07 -6.11 -5.31
C GLY A 253 -6.77 -5.98 -3.82
N VAL A 254 -5.88 -5.06 -3.45
CA VAL A 254 -5.59 -4.75 -2.05
C VAL A 254 -6.58 -3.71 -1.59
N GLU A 255 -7.55 -4.11 -0.76
CA GLU A 255 -8.56 -3.21 -0.20
C GLU A 255 -8.08 -2.61 1.11
N ILE A 256 -8.50 -1.38 1.39
CA ILE A 256 -8.37 -0.79 2.73
C ILE A 256 -9.58 -1.25 3.52
N SER A 257 -9.34 -1.92 4.64
CA SER A 257 -10.38 -2.29 5.58
C SER A 257 -10.02 -1.73 6.95
N GLU A 258 -10.80 -0.76 7.39
CA GLU A 258 -10.72 -0.24 8.75
C GLU A 258 -11.56 -1.08 9.72
N GLU A 259 -12.68 -1.62 9.24
CA GLU A 259 -13.60 -2.49 9.99
C GLU A 259 -13.25 -3.96 9.76
N VAL A 260 -12.09 -4.36 10.27
CA VAL A 260 -11.65 -5.77 10.23
C VAL A 260 -12.36 -6.53 11.35
N THR A 261 -13.05 -7.63 11.05
CA THR A 261 -13.67 -8.45 12.10
C THR A 261 -12.61 -9.18 12.92
N ASP A 262 -12.95 -9.62 14.13
CA ASP A 262 -11.97 -10.33 14.98
C ASP A 262 -11.55 -11.66 14.34
N ASP A 263 -12.45 -12.34 13.63
CA ASP A 263 -12.15 -13.50 12.79
C ASP A 263 -11.10 -13.20 11.71
N GLN A 264 -11.23 -12.05 11.03
CA GLN A 264 -10.28 -11.63 9.99
C GLN A 264 -8.94 -11.26 10.61
N LEU A 265 -8.91 -10.60 11.77
CA LEU A 265 -7.68 -10.28 12.49
C LEU A 265 -6.96 -11.54 12.99
N GLU A 266 -7.71 -12.53 13.46
CA GLU A 266 -7.15 -13.82 13.85
C GLU A 266 -6.50 -14.52 12.64
N ALA A 267 -7.15 -14.48 11.47
CA ALA A 267 -6.57 -15.01 10.23
C ALA A 267 -5.32 -14.23 9.77
N MET A 268 -5.25 -12.91 9.99
CA MET A 268 -4.08 -12.08 9.66
C MET A 268 -2.85 -12.40 10.53
N ALA A 269 -3.02 -13.00 11.70
CA ALA A 269 -1.92 -13.49 12.53
C ALA A 269 -1.29 -14.79 11.99
N GLY A 270 -1.93 -15.44 11.02
CA GLY A 270 -1.48 -16.70 10.45
C GLY A 270 -0.56 -16.52 9.25
N GLY A 271 -0.21 -17.64 8.62
CA GLY A 271 0.55 -17.65 7.38
C GLY A 271 -0.21 -17.08 6.17
N GLU A 272 0.46 -17.05 5.03
CA GLU A 272 -0.07 -16.41 3.82
C GLU A 272 -1.37 -17.07 3.35
N LEU A 273 -1.49 -18.38 3.44
CA LEU A 273 -2.66 -19.12 2.97
C LEU A 273 -3.90 -18.83 3.83
N VAL A 274 -3.80 -18.96 5.15
CA VAL A 274 -4.93 -18.66 6.04
C VAL A 274 -5.30 -17.19 5.99
N ARG A 275 -4.32 -16.29 5.81
CA ARG A 275 -4.61 -14.87 5.60
C ARG A 275 -5.39 -14.65 4.30
N GLN A 276 -5.03 -15.30 3.20
CA GLN A 276 -5.75 -15.17 1.93
C GLN A 276 -7.19 -15.70 2.02
N GLU A 277 -7.40 -16.88 2.62
CA GLU A 277 -8.73 -17.51 2.73
C GLU A 277 -9.59 -16.87 3.83
N GLY A 278 -8.99 -16.51 4.96
CA GLY A 278 -9.68 -15.94 6.12
C GLY A 278 -9.95 -14.45 6.02
N SER A 279 -9.17 -13.70 5.23
CA SER A 279 -9.46 -12.28 5.01
C SER A 279 -10.69 -12.07 4.13
N ASN A 280 -10.98 -12.97 3.18
CA ASN A 280 -12.11 -12.97 2.24
C ASN A 280 -12.69 -11.57 1.88
N PHE A 281 -11.79 -10.59 1.67
CA PHE A 281 -12.10 -9.36 0.97
C PHE A 281 -12.35 -9.78 -0.47
N SER A 282 -13.61 -9.66 -0.91
CA SER A 282 -14.05 -9.72 -2.30
C SER A 282 -13.10 -10.51 -3.20
N GLN A 283 -13.25 -11.83 -3.43
CA GLN A 283 -12.28 -12.58 -4.26
C GLN A 283 -12.01 -11.91 -5.63
N ILE A 284 -11.04 -11.00 -5.72
CA ILE A 284 -10.73 -10.28 -6.95
C ILE A 284 -9.87 -11.22 -7.78
N ARG A 285 -10.56 -12.17 -8.42
CA ARG A 285 -9.96 -13.09 -9.37
C ARG A 285 -9.37 -12.27 -10.54
N ASN A 286 -8.19 -12.67 -11.00
CA ASN A 286 -7.49 -12.15 -12.18
C ASN A 286 -6.83 -10.75 -12.04
N THR A 287 -6.20 -10.42 -10.91
CA THR A 287 -5.38 -9.19 -10.76
C THR A 287 -3.90 -9.38 -11.09
N LYS A 288 -3.39 -10.63 -11.20
CA LYS A 288 -1.95 -10.88 -11.37
C LYS A 288 -1.30 -10.08 -12.52
N LYS A 289 -1.92 -10.05 -13.71
CA LYS A 289 -1.36 -9.32 -14.85
C LYS A 289 -1.34 -7.81 -14.65
N SER A 290 -2.41 -7.24 -14.09
CA SER A 290 -2.51 -5.81 -13.82
C SER A 290 -1.59 -5.40 -12.66
N SER A 291 -1.47 -6.23 -11.62
CA SER A 291 -0.58 -6.00 -10.48
C SER A 291 0.89 -6.04 -10.90
N THR A 292 1.30 -7.01 -11.73
CA THR A 292 2.66 -7.08 -12.26
C THR A 292 2.97 -5.86 -13.12
N ARG A 293 2.06 -5.42 -13.99
CA ARG A 293 2.27 -4.18 -14.77
C ARG A 293 2.45 -2.94 -13.89
N LEU A 294 1.63 -2.81 -12.84
CA LEU A 294 1.77 -1.70 -11.88
C LEU A 294 3.14 -1.75 -11.19
N LYS A 295 3.56 -2.94 -10.75
CA LYS A 295 4.87 -3.18 -10.16
C LYS A 295 5.99 -2.76 -11.12
N ASP A 296 5.98 -3.28 -12.35
CA ASP A 296 7.04 -3.05 -13.33
C ASP A 296 7.18 -1.54 -13.63
N THR A 297 6.04 -0.83 -13.80
CA THR A 297 6.08 0.63 -14.03
C THR A 297 6.66 1.40 -12.83
N LEU A 298 6.31 1.00 -11.60
CA LEU A 298 6.87 1.61 -10.39
C LEU A 298 8.37 1.36 -10.26
N LEU A 299 8.85 0.21 -10.73
CA LEU A 299 10.26 -0.17 -10.64
C LEU A 299 11.11 0.45 -11.74
N GLU A 300 10.58 0.62 -12.95
CA GLU A 300 11.26 1.25 -14.09
C GLU A 300 11.55 2.74 -13.85
N HIS A 301 10.71 3.42 -13.07
CA HIS A 301 10.82 4.84 -12.76
C HIS A 301 11.25 5.16 -11.32
N ASP A 302 11.66 4.15 -10.55
CA ASP A 302 12.07 4.28 -9.14
C ASP A 302 11.05 5.01 -8.23
N LEU A 303 9.76 4.83 -8.53
CA LEU A 303 8.66 5.44 -7.79
C LEU A 303 8.18 4.60 -6.61
N ALA A 304 8.49 3.30 -6.57
CA ALA A 304 8.04 2.39 -5.52
C ALA A 304 8.40 2.89 -4.12
N LEU A 305 9.69 3.06 -3.82
CA LEU A 305 10.11 3.55 -2.51
C LEU A 305 9.79 5.03 -2.33
N SER A 306 10.03 5.84 -3.36
CA SER A 306 9.80 7.29 -3.33
C SER A 306 8.38 7.63 -2.87
N LEU A 307 7.36 6.92 -3.36
CA LEU A 307 5.98 7.10 -2.91
C LEU A 307 5.76 6.69 -1.45
N CYS A 308 6.35 5.59 -0.98
CA CYS A 308 6.28 5.20 0.43
C CYS A 308 6.86 6.28 1.36
N LEU A 309 8.00 6.86 1.00
CA LEU A 309 8.66 7.89 1.80
C LEU A 309 7.81 9.17 1.82
N LEU A 310 7.37 9.63 0.64
CA LEU A 310 6.53 10.82 0.52
C LEU A 310 5.20 10.67 1.26
N MET A 311 4.55 9.51 1.21
CA MET A 311 3.32 9.25 1.98
C MET A 311 3.58 9.28 3.49
N SER A 312 4.69 8.71 3.94
CA SER A 312 5.05 8.68 5.37
C SER A 312 5.35 10.08 5.90
N GLN A 313 6.09 10.90 5.14
CA GLN A 313 6.38 12.29 5.50
C GLN A 313 5.12 13.16 5.45
N GLN A 314 4.32 13.02 4.39
CA GLN A 314 3.09 13.80 4.24
C GLN A 314 2.08 13.52 5.34
N ARG A 315 1.98 12.27 5.81
CA ARG A 315 1.12 11.87 6.92
C ARG A 315 1.37 12.76 8.14
N ASP A 316 2.60 12.83 8.63
CA ASP A 316 2.95 13.63 9.81
C ASP A 316 2.94 15.13 9.49
N SER A 317 3.37 15.53 8.29
CA SER A 317 3.31 16.92 7.83
C SER A 317 1.89 17.47 7.76
N THR A 318 0.87 16.64 7.56
CA THR A 318 -0.53 17.08 7.50
C THR A 318 -0.98 17.71 8.82
N VAL A 319 -0.40 17.30 9.94
CA VAL A 319 -0.73 17.86 11.26
C VAL A 319 -0.10 19.25 11.47
N PHE A 320 1.11 19.48 10.93
CA PHE A 320 1.91 20.66 11.24
C PHE A 320 1.97 21.72 10.13
N ALA A 321 1.86 21.32 8.86
CA ALA A 321 2.02 22.21 7.71
C ALA A 321 0.67 22.73 7.16
N GLU A 322 -0.45 22.20 7.66
CA GLU A 322 -1.76 22.68 7.28
C GLU A 322 -2.14 23.99 7.99
N ASP A 323 -2.89 24.85 7.29
CA ASP A 323 -3.31 26.16 7.79
C ASP A 323 -4.12 26.02 9.09
N VAL A 324 -3.82 26.87 10.08
CA VAL A 324 -4.46 26.91 11.42
C VAL A 324 -5.98 27.06 11.32
N ASN A 325 -6.46 27.62 10.21
CA ASN A 325 -7.89 27.84 9.94
C ASN A 325 -8.64 26.57 9.49
N LYS A 326 -7.95 25.47 9.20
CA LYS A 326 -8.62 24.21 8.80
C LYS A 326 -9.22 23.51 10.02
N HIS A 327 -10.42 22.98 9.83
CA HIS A 327 -11.12 22.25 10.89
C HIS A 327 -10.38 20.94 11.23
N LEU A 328 -10.16 20.65 12.52
CA LEU A 328 -9.40 19.49 13.00
C LEU A 328 -9.92 18.15 12.44
N LYS A 329 -11.24 18.00 12.30
CA LYS A 329 -11.85 16.81 11.68
C LYS A 329 -11.36 16.55 10.25
N LEU A 330 -11.06 17.60 9.48
CA LEU A 330 -10.49 17.44 8.15
C LEU A 330 -9.03 16.96 8.24
N VAL A 331 -8.24 17.59 9.11
CA VAL A 331 -6.83 17.23 9.33
C VAL A 331 -6.71 15.75 9.72
N GLY A 332 -7.52 15.29 10.68
CA GLY A 332 -7.57 13.88 11.09
C GLY A 332 -7.94 12.95 9.93
N LYS A 333 -8.93 13.32 9.11
CA LYS A 333 -9.33 12.53 7.93
C LYS A 333 -8.23 12.45 6.86
N LEU A 334 -7.50 13.55 6.64
CA LEU A 334 -6.38 13.58 5.69
C LEU A 334 -5.20 12.76 6.20
N TYR A 335 -4.91 12.82 7.50
CA TYR A 335 -3.92 11.97 8.15
C TYR A 335 -4.28 10.49 7.99
N ASP A 336 -5.52 10.12 8.30
CA ASP A 336 -6.03 8.75 8.18
C ASP A 336 -5.94 8.26 6.72
N GLN A 337 -6.34 9.09 5.77
CA GLN A 337 -6.22 8.76 4.35
C GLN A 337 -4.76 8.50 3.92
N CYS A 338 -3.80 9.28 4.41
CA CYS A 338 -2.38 9.05 4.14
C CYS A 338 -1.92 7.73 4.75
N GLN A 339 -2.28 7.47 6.01
CA GLN A 339 -1.93 6.25 6.72
C GLN A 339 -2.49 5.01 6.04
N ASP A 340 -3.76 5.04 5.63
CA ASP A 340 -4.40 3.89 5.01
C ASP A 340 -3.87 3.62 3.60
N THR A 341 -3.58 4.69 2.84
CA THR A 341 -2.96 4.56 1.51
C THR A 341 -1.52 4.03 1.63
N LEU A 342 -0.76 4.45 2.66
CA LEU A 342 0.58 3.92 2.94
C LEU A 342 0.53 2.43 3.27
N VAL A 343 -0.39 2.00 4.14
CA VAL A 343 -0.53 0.58 4.51
C VAL A 343 -0.99 -0.26 3.32
N GLN A 344 -1.95 0.23 2.53
CA GLN A 344 -2.41 -0.42 1.31
C GLN A 344 -1.27 -0.61 0.31
N PHE A 345 -0.51 0.46 0.05
CA PHE A 345 0.58 0.44 -0.91
C PHE A 345 1.76 -0.41 -0.42
N GLY A 346 2.15 -0.30 0.85
CA GLY A 346 3.17 -1.16 1.45
C GLY A 346 2.78 -2.65 1.42
N SER A 347 1.50 -2.96 1.67
CA SER A 347 0.97 -4.33 1.53
C SER A 347 1.05 -4.80 0.07
N PHE A 348 0.68 -3.96 -0.89
CA PHE A 348 0.85 -4.26 -2.32
C PHE A 348 2.31 -4.56 -2.69
N LEU A 349 3.25 -3.73 -2.26
CA LEU A 349 4.69 -3.94 -2.51
C LEU A 349 5.16 -5.26 -1.90
N SER A 350 4.77 -5.56 -0.66
CA SER A 350 5.13 -6.82 0.01
C SER A 350 4.60 -8.07 -0.69
N MET A 351 3.46 -7.97 -1.39
CA MET A 351 2.85 -9.09 -2.10
C MET A 351 3.41 -9.30 -3.51
N GLN A 352 3.94 -8.25 -4.16
CA GLN A 352 4.36 -8.31 -5.57
C GLN A 352 5.88 -8.31 -5.77
N LEU A 353 6.63 -7.70 -4.85
CA LEU A 353 8.09 -7.67 -4.92
C LEU A 353 8.67 -8.91 -4.26
N SER A 354 9.72 -9.46 -4.87
CA SER A 354 10.54 -10.43 -4.17
C SER A 354 11.29 -9.72 -3.03
N THR A 355 11.54 -10.43 -1.94
CA THR A 355 12.20 -9.82 -0.79
C THR A 355 13.60 -9.31 -1.14
N GLU A 356 14.31 -9.98 -2.07
CA GLU A 356 15.61 -9.54 -2.57
C GLU A 356 15.56 -8.22 -3.35
N GLU A 357 14.54 -8.02 -4.21
CA GLU A 357 14.32 -6.76 -4.92
C GLU A 357 14.02 -5.61 -3.96
N PHE A 358 13.29 -5.90 -2.88
CA PHE A 358 12.96 -4.92 -1.85
C PHE A 358 14.20 -4.54 -1.01
N VAL A 359 15.03 -5.51 -0.61
CA VAL A 359 16.29 -5.27 0.15
C VAL A 359 17.23 -4.36 -0.62
N LYS A 360 17.40 -4.59 -1.93
CA LYS A 360 18.33 -3.80 -2.75
C LYS A 360 17.97 -2.32 -2.86
N ARG A 361 16.69 -1.98 -2.68
CA ARG A 361 16.18 -0.63 -2.89
C ARG A 361 15.90 0.13 -1.60
N LEU A 362 15.62 -0.56 -0.49
CA LEU A 362 15.34 0.08 0.79
C LEU A 362 16.66 0.52 1.47
N PRO A 363 16.82 1.81 1.79
CA PRO A 363 17.90 2.27 2.66
C PRO A 363 17.86 1.60 4.03
N PRO A 364 19.00 1.51 4.73
CA PRO A 364 19.03 1.00 6.09
C PRO A 364 18.24 1.92 7.04
N ILE A 365 17.80 1.35 8.16
CA ILE A 365 16.83 1.99 9.06
C ILE A 365 17.33 3.31 9.64
N ASP A 366 18.63 3.41 9.93
CA ASP A 366 19.29 4.62 10.40
C ASP A 366 19.18 5.76 9.39
N VAL A 367 19.34 5.49 8.10
CA VAL A 367 19.19 6.51 7.04
C VAL A 367 17.72 6.93 6.89
N LEU A 368 16.78 5.99 7.00
CA LEU A 368 15.35 6.29 6.97
C LEU A 368 14.94 7.25 8.10
N LEU A 369 15.48 7.05 9.30
CA LEU A 369 15.16 7.87 10.47
C LEU A 369 15.94 9.19 10.51
N SER A 370 17.25 9.15 10.24
CA SER A 370 18.14 10.32 10.39
C SER A 370 18.12 11.27 9.20
N THR A 371 18.10 10.74 7.97
CA THR A 371 18.24 11.55 6.74
C THR A 371 16.87 11.86 6.14
N TYR A 372 15.99 10.86 6.07
CA TYR A 372 14.65 11.02 5.51
C TYR A 372 13.60 11.43 6.56
N HIS A 373 13.95 11.45 7.85
CA HIS A 373 13.05 11.84 8.94
C HIS A 373 11.70 11.12 8.91
N ILE A 374 11.71 9.83 8.56
CA ILE A 374 10.51 9.02 8.51
C ILE A 374 10.14 8.59 9.95
N PRO A 375 8.86 8.60 10.32
CA PRO A 375 8.42 8.10 11.60
C PRO A 375 8.76 6.61 11.78
N HIS A 376 9.23 6.25 12.97
CA HIS A 376 9.67 4.89 13.32
C HIS A 376 8.66 3.81 12.97
N SER A 377 7.36 4.06 13.23
CA SER A 377 6.29 3.11 12.93
C SER A 377 6.20 2.75 11.45
N ALA A 378 6.33 3.74 10.56
CA ALA A 378 6.36 3.55 9.12
C ALA A 378 7.68 2.94 8.64
N ALA A 379 8.81 3.38 9.19
CA ALA A 379 10.13 2.86 8.84
C ALA A 379 10.25 1.36 9.13
N PHE A 380 9.80 0.92 10.32
CA PHE A 380 9.73 -0.49 10.67
C PHE A 380 8.65 -1.25 9.92
N PHE A 381 7.51 -0.63 9.63
CA PHE A 381 6.50 -1.29 8.78
C PHE A 381 7.08 -1.73 7.43
N LEU A 382 7.95 -0.91 6.83
CA LEU A 382 8.64 -1.26 5.57
C LEU A 382 9.78 -2.27 5.77
N SER A 383 10.57 -2.15 6.84
CA SER A 383 11.79 -2.96 7.03
C SER A 383 11.57 -4.32 7.72
N ARG A 384 10.47 -4.51 8.47
CA ARG A 384 10.14 -5.75 9.22
C ARG A 384 10.28 -7.02 8.38
N LEU A 385 9.71 -7.01 7.17
CA LEU A 385 9.75 -8.15 6.25
C LEU A 385 11.18 -8.50 5.80
N LEU A 386 12.06 -7.50 5.73
CA LEU A 386 13.45 -7.70 5.34
C LEU A 386 14.21 -8.44 6.42
N TYR A 387 14.02 -8.05 7.68
CA TYR A 387 14.68 -8.73 8.80
C TYR A 387 14.20 -10.17 8.93
N ALA A 388 12.90 -10.42 8.83
CA ALA A 388 12.36 -11.78 8.87
C ALA A 388 12.97 -12.67 7.77
N HIS A 389 13.09 -12.15 6.54
CA HIS A 389 13.69 -12.88 5.44
C HIS A 389 15.20 -13.07 5.61
N ALA A 390 15.95 -12.02 5.97
CA ALA A 390 17.39 -12.10 6.19
C ALA A 390 17.76 -13.12 7.28
N ILE A 391 16.97 -13.17 8.36
CA ILE A 391 17.12 -14.17 9.43
C ILE A 391 16.86 -15.58 8.89
N ASN A 392 15.81 -15.78 8.09
CA ASN A 392 15.51 -17.09 7.52
C ASN A 392 16.58 -17.58 6.53
N VAL A 393 17.12 -16.69 5.69
CA VAL A 393 18.23 -17.02 4.77
C VAL A 393 19.48 -17.44 5.56
N LYS A 394 19.87 -16.65 6.57
CA LYS A 394 21.00 -16.98 7.45
C LYS A 394 20.78 -18.25 8.26
N TYR A 395 19.56 -18.46 8.73
CA TYR A 395 19.18 -19.68 9.42
C TYR A 395 19.34 -20.92 8.51
N ASP A 396 18.91 -20.84 7.26
CA ASP A 396 19.06 -21.93 6.30
C ASP A 396 20.53 -22.19 5.92
N GLU A 397 21.38 -21.15 5.90
CA GLU A 397 22.84 -21.28 5.74
C GLU A 397 23.47 -22.02 6.92
N LEU A 398 23.22 -21.58 8.16
CA LEU A 398 23.76 -22.19 9.38
C LEU A 398 23.28 -23.63 9.57
N LYS A 399 22.00 -23.89 9.26
CA LYS A 399 21.41 -25.23 9.32
C LYS A 399 22.04 -26.21 8.34
N LYS A 400 22.55 -25.76 7.18
CA LYS A 400 23.26 -26.63 6.23
C LYS A 400 24.65 -27.02 6.71
N LEU A 401 25.28 -26.17 7.53
CA LEU A 401 26.62 -26.39 8.09
C LEU A 401 26.59 -27.38 9.27
N GLU A 402 25.53 -27.40 10.08
CA GLU A 402 25.38 -28.30 11.22
C GLU A 402 24.49 -29.52 10.90
N LYS A 403 25.05 -30.75 10.93
CA LYS A 403 24.28 -31.99 10.71
C LYS A 403 23.28 -32.27 11.86
N ASP A 404 21.99 -32.08 11.56
CA ASP A 404 20.75 -32.60 12.19
C ASP A 404 20.79 -33.14 13.64
N LYS A 405 20.64 -32.25 14.64
CA LYS A 405 19.88 -32.56 15.88
C LYS A 405 18.85 -31.46 16.15
N LYS A 406 17.71 -31.81 16.76
CA LYS A 406 16.59 -30.88 17.03
C LYS A 406 17.00 -29.64 17.85
N ASN A 407 17.84 -29.79 18.87
CA ASN A 407 18.30 -28.64 19.70
C ASN A 407 19.23 -27.68 18.93
N HIS A 408 19.91 -28.13 17.87
CA HIS A 408 20.74 -27.25 17.04
C HIS A 408 19.90 -26.29 16.18
N LYS A 409 18.65 -26.65 15.86
CA LYS A 409 17.78 -25.78 15.04
C LYS A 409 17.43 -24.48 15.73
N THR A 410 17.18 -24.49 17.04
CA THR A 410 16.93 -23.23 17.75
C THR A 410 18.21 -22.41 17.89
N ILE A 411 19.31 -23.04 18.28
CA ILE A 411 20.60 -22.35 18.46
C ILE A 411 21.04 -21.68 17.14
N CYS A 412 20.90 -22.38 16.01
CA CYS A 412 21.13 -21.81 14.68
C CYS A 412 20.25 -20.57 14.43
N TYR A 413 18.97 -20.60 14.81
CA TYR A 413 18.05 -19.48 14.60
C TYR A 413 18.40 -18.27 15.49
N ILE A 414 18.79 -18.51 16.74
CA ILE A 414 19.26 -17.49 17.67
C ILE A 414 20.53 -16.82 17.12
N ASN A 415 21.50 -17.62 16.68
CA ASN A 415 22.75 -17.10 16.11
C ASN A 415 22.49 -16.30 14.83
N ALA A 416 21.67 -16.82 13.91
CA ALA A 416 21.25 -16.09 12.71
C ALA A 416 20.57 -14.75 13.06
N SER A 417 19.69 -14.76 14.06
CA SER A 417 19.02 -13.54 14.53
C SER A 417 20.00 -12.53 15.11
N LYS A 418 20.99 -12.97 15.90
CA LYS A 418 22.02 -12.09 16.48
C LYS A 418 22.92 -11.48 15.39
N GLU A 419 23.34 -12.27 14.40
CA GLU A 419 24.17 -11.78 13.29
C GLU A 419 23.46 -10.74 12.43
N VAL A 420 22.17 -10.94 12.16
CA VAL A 420 21.38 -10.00 11.34
C VAL A 420 20.99 -8.75 12.14
N MET A 421 20.57 -8.90 13.40
CA MET A 421 20.07 -7.79 14.19
C MET A 421 21.17 -6.96 14.85
N GLY A 422 22.34 -7.52 15.15
CA GLY A 422 23.45 -6.82 15.79
C GLY A 422 23.84 -5.51 15.09
N PRO A 423 24.10 -5.51 13.77
CA PRO A 423 24.41 -4.29 13.02
C PRO A 423 23.28 -3.25 13.07
N VAL A 424 22.02 -3.70 13.08
CA VAL A 424 20.84 -2.82 13.15
C VAL A 424 20.75 -2.15 14.52
N VAL A 425 21.06 -2.88 15.58
CA VAL A 425 21.10 -2.39 16.96
C VAL A 425 22.20 -1.34 17.13
N GLU A 426 23.38 -1.53 16.52
CA GLU A 426 24.42 -0.50 16.54
C GLU A 426 24.05 0.75 15.73
N ALA A 427 23.38 0.57 14.59
CA ALA A 427 22.97 1.66 13.72
C ALA A 427 21.89 2.57 14.35
N ILE A 428 21.01 2.04 15.21
CA ILE A 428 19.94 2.83 15.84
C ILE A 428 20.41 3.64 17.07
N LYS A 429 21.47 3.21 17.74
CA LYS A 429 22.02 3.88 18.94
C LYS A 429 22.22 5.40 18.77
N PRO A 430 22.83 5.89 17.68
CA PRO A 430 23.06 7.33 17.49
C PRO A 430 21.81 8.13 17.08
N VAL A 431 20.72 7.47 16.68
CA VAL A 431 19.49 8.14 16.22
C VAL A 431 18.73 8.77 17.39
N PHE A 432 18.81 8.15 18.57
CA PHE A 432 18.10 8.59 19.78
C PHE A 432 19.06 9.13 20.82
N SER A 433 18.54 9.95 21.74
CA SER A 433 19.34 10.42 22.88
C SER A 433 19.76 9.26 23.78
N SER A 434 21.01 9.29 24.28
CA SER A 434 21.55 8.23 25.15
C SER A 434 20.71 7.95 26.39
N LYS A 435 20.01 8.97 26.92
CA LYS A 435 19.10 8.85 28.08
C LYS A 435 17.98 7.84 27.89
N ILE A 436 17.50 7.66 26.65
CA ILE A 436 16.44 6.68 26.37
C ILE A 436 16.98 5.26 26.56
N TRP A 437 18.25 5.06 26.23
CA TRP A 437 18.93 3.77 26.30
C TRP A 437 19.29 3.34 27.73
N ASP A 438 19.33 4.29 28.66
CA ASP A 438 19.47 4.02 30.09
C ASP A 438 18.23 3.29 30.65
N ASP A 439 17.06 3.53 30.05
CA ASP A 439 15.78 2.98 30.49
C ASP A 439 15.29 1.80 29.63
N LEU A 440 15.53 1.87 28.32
CA LEU A 440 15.08 0.89 27.34
C LEU A 440 16.26 0.46 26.49
N THR A 441 16.68 -0.81 26.47
CA THR A 441 17.85 -1.14 25.65
C THR A 441 17.55 -1.06 24.14
N PRO A 442 18.54 -0.69 23.30
CA PRO A 442 18.43 -0.75 21.85
C PRO A 442 18.03 -2.14 21.33
N GLN A 443 18.53 -3.20 21.98
CA GLN A 443 18.18 -4.58 21.66
C GLN A 443 16.68 -4.84 21.83
N PHE A 444 16.10 -4.41 22.96
CA PHE A 444 14.65 -4.54 23.17
C PHE A 444 13.86 -3.76 22.11
N TYR A 445 14.27 -2.52 21.83
CA TYR A 445 13.60 -1.67 20.85
C TYR A 445 13.54 -2.32 19.47
N ILE A 446 14.67 -2.83 18.96
CA ILE A 446 14.72 -3.54 17.67
C ILE A 446 13.92 -4.84 17.73
N THR A 447 14.03 -5.64 18.79
CA THR A 447 13.28 -6.89 18.94
C THR A 447 11.77 -6.64 18.94
N PHE A 448 11.28 -5.60 19.63
CA PHE A 448 9.88 -5.19 19.58
C PHE A 448 9.48 -4.84 18.15
N TRP A 449 10.14 -3.85 17.54
CA TRP A 449 9.71 -3.32 16.25
C TRP A 449 9.88 -4.27 15.05
N SER A 450 10.80 -5.23 15.14
CA SER A 450 11.07 -6.19 14.06
C SER A 450 10.12 -7.37 14.00
N LEU A 451 9.53 -7.76 15.13
CA LEU A 451 8.60 -8.90 15.20
C LEU A 451 7.20 -8.49 14.75
N SER A 452 6.42 -9.46 14.31
CA SER A 452 5.02 -9.35 13.91
C SER A 452 4.14 -10.32 14.71
N MET A 453 2.82 -10.26 14.54
CA MET A 453 1.90 -11.15 15.24
C MET A 453 2.13 -12.63 14.87
N TYR A 454 2.55 -12.89 13.62
CA TYR A 454 2.89 -14.23 13.12
C TYR A 454 4.01 -14.90 13.93
N ASP A 455 4.94 -14.10 14.46
CA ASP A 455 6.12 -14.57 15.19
C ASP A 455 5.80 -14.95 16.64
N LEU A 456 4.70 -14.45 17.20
CA LEU A 456 4.38 -14.58 18.63
C LEU A 456 3.21 -15.53 18.90
N TYR A 457 2.30 -15.69 17.94
CA TYR A 457 1.04 -16.40 18.15
C TYR A 457 0.69 -17.26 16.95
N VAL A 458 0.12 -18.44 17.20
CA VAL A 458 -0.42 -19.33 16.17
C VAL A 458 -1.95 -19.33 16.27
N PRO A 459 -2.67 -18.81 15.26
CA PRO A 459 -4.13 -18.76 15.27
C PRO A 459 -4.74 -20.12 14.93
N LYS A 460 -4.69 -21.06 15.89
CA LYS A 460 -5.20 -22.43 15.71
C LYS A 460 -6.69 -22.44 15.32
N GLY A 461 -7.50 -21.60 15.97
CA GLY A 461 -8.92 -21.46 15.68
C GLY A 461 -9.19 -21.05 14.23
N ALA A 462 -8.45 -20.05 13.72
CA ALA A 462 -8.57 -19.63 12.33
C ALA A 462 -8.20 -20.74 11.33
N TYR A 463 -7.11 -21.48 11.57
CA TYR A 463 -6.72 -22.61 10.72
C TYR A 463 -7.78 -23.72 10.72
N GLU A 464 -8.26 -24.11 11.90
CA GLU A 464 -9.29 -25.14 12.05
C GLU A 464 -10.60 -24.74 11.36
N LYS A 465 -11.03 -23.48 11.52
CA LYS A 465 -12.21 -22.92 10.85
C LYS A 465 -12.08 -22.96 9.33
N GLN A 466 -10.93 -22.56 8.78
CA GLN A 466 -10.70 -22.61 7.33
C GLN A 466 -10.64 -24.05 6.80
N ILE A 467 -10.01 -24.98 7.53
CA ILE A 467 -10.00 -26.40 7.17
C ILE A 467 -11.42 -26.96 7.14
N LEU A 468 -12.23 -26.67 8.16
CA LEU A 468 -13.62 -27.11 8.24
C LEU A 468 -14.48 -26.56 7.09
N LEU A 469 -14.25 -25.30 6.68
CA LEU A 469 -14.93 -24.72 5.51
C LEU A 469 -14.61 -25.48 4.22
N GLN A 470 -13.34 -25.87 4.03
CA GLN A 470 -12.93 -26.65 2.86
C GLN A 470 -13.45 -28.09 2.92
N GLU A 471 -13.53 -28.71 4.10
CA GLU A 471 -14.14 -30.02 4.30
C GLU A 471 -15.64 -30.00 3.97
N ASN A 472 -16.37 -28.98 4.45
CA ASN A 472 -17.77 -28.76 4.09
C ASN A 472 -17.96 -28.52 2.58
N GLN A 473 -17.02 -27.82 1.93
CA GLN A 473 -17.03 -27.64 0.48
C GLN A 473 -16.87 -28.98 -0.27
N ILE A 474 -16.05 -29.90 0.23
CA ILE A 474 -15.92 -31.24 -0.34
C ILE A 474 -17.24 -32.00 -0.24
N SER A 475 -17.90 -31.99 0.91
CA SER A 475 -19.19 -32.66 1.13
C SER A 475 -20.31 -32.09 0.26
N THR A 476 -20.37 -30.76 0.09
CA THR A 476 -21.38 -30.11 -0.78
C THR A 476 -21.15 -30.43 -2.26
N VAL A 477 -19.89 -30.48 -2.73
CA VAL A 477 -19.55 -30.89 -4.09
C VAL A 477 -19.92 -32.36 -4.35
N GLU A 478 -19.74 -33.21 -3.35
CA GLU A 478 -20.12 -34.63 -3.42
C GLU A 478 -21.65 -34.79 -3.59
N ALA A 479 -22.42 -34.10 -2.75
CA ALA A 479 -23.89 -34.13 -2.75
C ALA A 479 -24.53 -33.52 -4.02
N ASN A 480 -23.84 -32.63 -4.73
CA ASN A 480 -24.39 -31.91 -5.89
C ASN A 480 -24.57 -32.82 -7.11
N LYS A 481 -25.79 -33.35 -7.35
CA LYS A 481 -26.05 -34.31 -8.44
C LYS A 481 -25.90 -33.72 -9.86
N ASP A 482 -25.96 -32.41 -10.01
CA ASP A 482 -25.92 -31.73 -11.32
C ASP A 482 -24.49 -31.50 -11.85
N MET A 483 -23.47 -31.67 -11.00
CA MET A 483 -22.08 -31.43 -11.38
C MET A 483 -21.45 -32.67 -12.05
N PRO A 484 -20.77 -32.53 -13.20
CA PRO A 484 -20.07 -33.64 -13.86
C PRO A 484 -19.04 -34.31 -12.95
N ALA A 485 -18.97 -35.65 -12.96
CA ALA A 485 -18.07 -36.43 -12.09
C ALA A 485 -16.59 -36.01 -12.20
N SER A 486 -16.13 -35.63 -13.39
CA SER A 486 -14.76 -35.13 -13.61
C SER A 486 -14.51 -33.78 -12.93
N LYS A 487 -15.51 -32.88 -12.92
CA LYS A 487 -15.43 -31.57 -12.27
C LYS A 487 -15.53 -31.70 -10.76
N LYS A 488 -16.39 -32.60 -10.25
CA LYS A 488 -16.45 -32.96 -8.83
C LYS A 488 -15.09 -33.43 -8.32
N ARG A 489 -14.49 -34.42 -9.00
CA ARG A 489 -13.19 -34.97 -8.60
C ARG A 489 -12.09 -33.90 -8.59
N LYS A 490 -12.06 -33.00 -9.58
CA LYS A 490 -11.09 -31.88 -9.62
C LYS A 490 -11.27 -30.89 -8.48
N GLU A 491 -12.51 -30.53 -8.16
CA GLU A 491 -12.79 -29.57 -7.09
C GLU A 491 -12.49 -30.17 -5.71
N GLN A 492 -12.83 -31.45 -5.50
CA GLN A 492 -12.48 -32.20 -4.29
C GLN A 492 -10.97 -32.29 -4.11
N GLU A 493 -10.23 -32.63 -5.17
CA GLU A 493 -8.77 -32.67 -5.14
C GLU A 493 -8.17 -31.30 -4.80
N ARG A 494 -8.70 -30.22 -5.38
CA ARG A 494 -8.27 -28.84 -5.05
C ARG A 494 -8.45 -28.54 -3.56
N CYS A 495 -9.61 -28.87 -2.99
CA CYS A 495 -9.90 -28.62 -1.58
C CYS A 495 -9.00 -29.47 -0.67
N LYS A 496 -8.78 -30.75 -1.01
CA LYS A 496 -7.86 -31.63 -0.27
C LYS A 496 -6.42 -31.10 -0.27
N ILE A 497 -5.90 -30.70 -1.43
CA ILE A 497 -4.56 -30.09 -1.55
C ILE A 497 -4.48 -28.82 -0.70
N LEU A 498 -5.53 -27.99 -0.67
CA LEU A 498 -5.55 -26.78 0.14
C LEU A 498 -5.56 -27.10 1.64
N ILE A 499 -6.34 -28.08 2.09
CA ILE A 499 -6.35 -28.56 3.47
C ILE A 499 -4.95 -29.03 3.89
N ASP A 500 -4.29 -29.85 3.07
CA ASP A 500 -2.95 -30.36 3.38
C ASP A 500 -1.93 -29.22 3.49
N ARG A 501 -2.02 -28.21 2.60
CA ARG A 501 -1.16 -27.02 2.67
C ARG A 501 -1.44 -26.16 3.91
N LEU A 502 -2.70 -25.96 4.28
CA LEU A 502 -3.06 -25.23 5.50
C LEU A 502 -2.54 -25.94 6.76
N LYS A 503 -2.64 -27.28 6.81
CA LYS A 503 -2.09 -28.09 7.91
C LYS A 503 -0.57 -28.01 7.99
N ASP A 504 0.11 -28.03 6.85
CA ASP A 504 1.57 -27.88 6.80
C ASP A 504 2.02 -26.46 7.19
N GLU A 505 1.32 -25.42 6.71
CA GLU A 505 1.59 -24.03 7.08
C GLU A 505 1.41 -23.79 8.60
N ALA A 506 0.31 -24.29 9.18
CA ALA A 506 0.07 -24.21 10.62
C ALA A 506 1.20 -24.89 11.42
N ARG A 507 1.66 -26.06 10.97
CA ARG A 507 2.78 -26.77 11.61
C ARG A 507 4.07 -25.96 11.55
N ARG A 508 4.40 -25.39 10.38
CA ARG A 508 5.58 -24.54 10.21
C ARG A 508 5.52 -23.31 11.09
N GLN A 509 4.35 -22.69 11.24
CA GLN A 509 4.17 -21.55 12.13
C GLN A 509 4.37 -21.94 13.60
N VAL A 510 3.88 -23.10 14.04
CA VAL A 510 4.15 -23.62 15.40
C VAL A 510 5.65 -23.77 15.66
N GLU A 511 6.39 -24.39 14.74
CA GLU A 511 7.84 -24.53 14.85
C GLU A 511 8.54 -23.16 14.86
N HIS A 512 8.06 -22.21 14.05
CA HIS A 512 8.58 -20.86 14.00
C HIS A 512 8.39 -20.10 15.31
N VAL A 513 7.15 -20.05 15.82
CA VAL A 513 6.82 -19.38 17.09
C VAL A 513 7.62 -19.99 18.24
N GLN A 514 7.82 -21.32 18.25
CA GLN A 514 8.66 -21.96 19.26
C GLN A 514 10.11 -21.43 19.22
N ARG A 515 10.73 -21.34 18.03
CA ARG A 515 12.10 -20.80 17.90
C ARG A 515 12.19 -19.34 18.32
N VAL A 516 11.18 -18.53 17.98
CA VAL A 516 11.12 -17.12 18.37
C VAL A 516 11.00 -17.01 19.89
N MET A 517 10.12 -17.79 20.53
CA MET A 517 9.97 -17.77 21.99
C MET A 517 11.25 -18.21 22.72
N GLU A 518 11.96 -19.22 22.20
CA GLU A 518 13.26 -19.64 22.76
C GLU A 518 14.33 -18.54 22.58
N ARG A 519 14.34 -17.80 21.47
CA ARG A 519 15.19 -16.61 21.29
C ARG A 519 14.86 -15.52 22.31
N LEU A 520 13.58 -15.22 22.48
CA LEU A 520 13.10 -14.20 23.43
C LEU A 520 13.46 -14.57 24.87
N GLU A 521 13.39 -15.85 25.23
CA GLU A 521 13.77 -16.37 26.54
C GLU A 521 15.25 -16.13 26.86
N GLU A 522 16.13 -16.17 25.86
CA GLU A 522 17.56 -15.84 26.03
C GLU A 522 17.78 -14.32 26.13
N GLU A 523 17.13 -13.54 25.26
CA GLU A 523 17.35 -12.08 25.20
C GLU A 523 16.77 -11.32 26.41
N LYS A 524 15.74 -11.87 27.08
CA LYS A 524 14.96 -11.16 28.12
C LYS A 524 15.79 -10.55 29.24
N HIS A 525 16.94 -11.16 29.57
CA HIS A 525 17.81 -10.70 30.64
C HIS A 525 18.52 -9.39 30.33
N SER A 526 18.63 -9.05 29.04
CA SER A 526 19.34 -7.86 28.56
C SER A 526 18.41 -6.66 28.29
N TRP A 527 17.09 -6.86 28.26
CA TRP A 527 16.17 -5.85 27.74
C TRP A 527 15.99 -4.61 28.63
N PHE A 528 15.97 -4.81 29.94
CA PHE A 528 15.67 -3.76 30.92
C PHE A 528 16.81 -3.63 31.96
N PRO A 529 17.58 -2.52 31.93
CA PRO A 529 18.70 -2.30 32.84
C PRO A 529 18.29 -2.27 34.32
N THR A 530 19.26 -2.51 35.20
CA THR A 530 19.06 -2.37 36.66
C THR A 530 19.40 -0.94 37.08
N GLY A 531 18.52 -0.28 37.83
CA GLY A 531 18.77 1.06 38.42
C GLY A 531 17.78 2.16 38.01
N THR A 532 17.05 1.97 36.90
CA THR A 532 16.04 2.91 36.40
C THR A 532 14.76 2.89 37.24
N LEU A 533 14.12 4.06 37.41
CA LEU A 533 12.78 4.16 37.96
C LEU A 533 11.78 3.49 37.01
N LYS A 534 11.06 2.48 37.50
CA LYS A 534 10.08 1.73 36.69
C LYS A 534 9.05 2.63 36.00
N SER A 535 8.69 3.72 36.65
CA SER A 535 7.83 4.76 36.08
C SER A 535 8.44 5.39 34.82
N GLU A 536 9.72 5.75 34.83
CA GLU A 536 10.38 6.34 33.65
C GLU A 536 10.54 5.31 32.54
N MET A 537 10.94 4.08 32.90
CA MET A 537 11.02 2.94 31.98
C MET A 537 9.68 2.67 31.28
N THR A 538 8.57 2.61 32.03
CA THR A 538 7.24 2.41 31.48
C THR A 538 6.82 3.61 30.60
N THR A 539 7.18 4.84 30.96
CA THR A 539 6.88 6.01 30.12
C THR A 539 7.60 5.90 28.77
N ASN A 540 8.89 5.58 28.77
CA ASN A 540 9.67 5.42 27.55
C ASN A 540 9.19 4.24 26.70
N LEU A 541 8.79 3.12 27.33
CA LEU A 541 8.19 1.98 26.63
C LEU A 541 6.87 2.38 25.94
N LEU A 542 6.01 3.12 26.62
CA LEU A 542 4.74 3.57 26.05
C LEU A 542 4.98 4.57 24.91
N GLN A 543 5.83 5.56 25.12
CA GLN A 543 6.11 6.65 24.18
C GLN A 543 6.78 6.17 22.89
N TYR A 544 7.81 5.32 22.98
CA TYR A 544 8.65 4.95 21.84
C TYR A 544 8.28 3.62 21.17
N CYS A 545 7.50 2.77 21.85
CA CYS A 545 7.14 1.44 21.34
C CYS A 545 5.63 1.24 21.25
N LEU A 546 4.92 1.19 22.37
CA LEU A 546 3.52 0.72 22.39
C LEU A 546 2.58 1.69 21.68
N PHE A 547 2.58 2.98 22.05
CA PHE A 547 1.64 3.96 21.51
C PHE A 547 1.80 4.19 19.99
N PRO A 548 3.02 4.45 19.46
CA PRO A 548 3.20 4.67 18.02
C PRO A 548 2.85 3.43 17.18
N ARG A 549 2.95 2.23 17.78
CA ARG A 549 2.66 0.98 17.08
C ARG A 549 1.18 0.63 17.14
N CYS A 550 0.53 0.73 18.29
CA CYS A 550 -0.88 0.35 18.42
C CYS A 550 -1.82 1.24 17.61
N CYS A 551 -1.45 2.50 17.35
CA CYS A 551 -2.21 3.41 16.48
C CYS A 551 -1.94 3.19 14.98
N PHE A 552 -0.92 2.41 14.61
CA PHE A 552 -0.47 2.27 13.22
C PHE A 552 -1.39 1.37 12.37
N THR A 553 -1.69 0.15 12.82
CA THR A 553 -2.65 -0.77 12.17
C THR A 553 -3.44 -1.57 13.21
N ALA A 554 -4.59 -2.14 12.82
CA ALA A 554 -5.37 -2.99 13.71
C ALA A 554 -4.60 -4.26 14.16
N SER A 555 -3.81 -4.85 13.26
CA SER A 555 -2.94 -6.00 13.61
C SER A 555 -1.81 -5.60 14.56
N ASP A 556 -1.23 -4.40 14.40
CA ASP A 556 -0.22 -3.88 15.31
C ASP A 556 -0.78 -3.56 16.71
N ALA A 557 -2.05 -3.13 16.81
CA ALA A 557 -2.74 -2.94 18.09
C ALA A 557 -2.83 -4.24 18.90
N ILE A 558 -3.27 -5.33 18.26
CA ILE A 558 -3.34 -6.66 18.88
C ILE A 558 -1.94 -7.18 19.23
N TYR A 559 -0.98 -6.99 18.33
CA TYR A 559 0.42 -7.33 18.59
C TYR A 559 0.93 -6.67 19.87
N CYS A 560 0.64 -5.39 20.09
CA CYS A 560 1.10 -4.67 21.29
C CYS A 560 0.54 -5.30 22.57
N GLY A 561 -0.74 -5.66 22.59
CA GLY A 561 -1.38 -6.34 23.72
C GLY A 561 -0.74 -7.70 24.00
N HIS A 562 -0.56 -8.51 22.96
CA HIS A 562 0.10 -9.82 23.05
C HIS A 562 1.57 -9.73 23.44
N PHE A 563 2.31 -8.72 22.97
CA PHE A 563 3.71 -8.57 23.34
C PHE A 563 3.88 -8.29 24.83
N ILE A 564 2.99 -7.49 25.44
CA ILE A 564 2.97 -7.29 26.90
C ILE A 564 2.73 -8.62 27.62
N GLN A 565 1.80 -9.45 27.14
CA GLN A 565 1.57 -10.80 27.68
C GLN A 565 2.81 -11.69 27.53
N VAL A 566 3.51 -11.63 26.39
CA VAL A 566 4.75 -12.39 26.15
C VAL A 566 5.82 -11.99 27.15
N LEU A 567 6.07 -10.68 27.33
CA LEU A 567 7.03 -10.19 28.33
C LEU A 567 6.70 -10.65 29.75
N HIS A 568 5.41 -10.65 30.08
CA HIS A 568 4.90 -11.16 31.35
C HIS A 568 5.17 -12.67 31.49
N ASN A 569 4.76 -13.47 30.50
CA ASN A 569 4.90 -14.93 30.51
C ASN A 569 6.36 -15.40 30.57
N LEU A 570 7.27 -14.67 29.92
CA LEU A 570 8.73 -14.92 29.98
C LEU A 570 9.34 -14.56 31.35
N LYS A 571 8.59 -13.96 32.26
CA LYS A 571 9.08 -13.46 33.55
C LYS A 571 10.27 -12.51 33.37
N THR A 572 10.12 -11.60 32.41
CA THR A 572 11.18 -10.66 32.04
C THR A 572 11.66 -9.88 33.27
N PRO A 573 12.97 -9.90 33.59
CA PRO A 573 13.51 -9.15 34.72
C PRO A 573 13.23 -7.64 34.58
N ASN A 574 13.02 -6.97 35.71
CA ASN A 574 12.79 -5.51 35.84
C ASN A 574 11.50 -4.97 35.20
N PHE A 575 10.91 -5.65 34.21
CA PHE A 575 9.62 -5.32 33.60
C PHE A 575 8.48 -5.42 34.62
N SER A 576 7.69 -4.35 34.78
CA SER A 576 6.47 -4.35 35.60
C SER A 576 5.23 -4.33 34.73
N THR A 577 4.59 -5.49 34.60
CA THR A 577 3.32 -5.65 33.89
C THR A 577 2.22 -4.82 34.55
N LEU A 578 2.16 -4.81 35.88
CA LEU A 578 1.14 -4.06 36.62
C LEU A 578 1.24 -2.55 36.38
N ILE A 579 2.43 -1.96 36.52
CA ILE A 579 2.65 -0.52 36.29
C ILE A 579 2.37 -0.16 34.83
N THR A 580 2.70 -1.07 33.89
CA THR A 580 2.42 -0.86 32.47
C THR A 580 0.92 -0.77 32.20
N TYR A 581 0.12 -1.71 32.73
CA TYR A 581 -1.33 -1.64 32.58
C TYR A 581 -1.93 -0.45 33.33
N ASP A 582 -1.52 -0.18 34.57
CA ASP A 582 -1.98 0.96 35.35
C ASP A 582 -1.79 2.29 34.58
N ARG A 583 -0.61 2.51 34.01
CA ARG A 583 -0.33 3.67 33.13
C ARG A 583 -1.23 3.71 31.90
N VAL A 584 -1.35 2.59 31.18
CA VAL A 584 -2.18 2.50 29.97
C VAL A 584 -3.63 2.89 30.25
N PHE A 585 -4.20 2.45 31.39
CA PHE A 585 -5.58 2.75 31.77
C PHE A 585 -5.76 4.15 32.37
N ASN A 586 -4.80 4.65 33.14
CA ASN A 586 -4.85 6.00 33.72
C ASN A 586 -4.71 7.10 32.65
N ASP A 587 -3.90 6.87 31.61
CA ASP A 587 -3.59 7.88 30.60
C ASP A 587 -4.53 7.83 29.36
N ILE A 588 -5.64 7.06 29.42
CA ILE A 588 -6.57 6.90 28.28
C ILE A 588 -7.11 8.24 27.79
N THR A 589 -7.52 9.13 28.70
CA THR A 589 -8.17 10.40 28.33
C THR A 589 -7.27 11.25 27.44
N TYR A 590 -6.01 11.45 27.82
CA TYR A 590 -5.05 12.23 27.03
C TYR A 590 -4.70 11.53 25.72
N THR A 591 -4.56 10.21 25.77
CA THR A 591 -4.20 9.41 24.60
C THR A 591 -5.29 9.46 23.54
N VAL A 592 -6.54 9.14 23.91
CA VAL A 592 -7.68 9.10 22.98
C VAL A 592 -8.01 10.49 22.43
N THR A 593 -7.86 11.55 23.23
CA THR A 593 -8.10 12.93 22.76
C THR A 593 -7.07 13.42 21.75
N SER A 594 -5.88 12.81 21.71
CA SER A 594 -4.83 13.12 20.73
C SER A 594 -4.93 12.32 19.43
N CYS A 595 -5.73 11.25 19.41
CA CYS A 595 -5.87 10.35 18.26
C CYS A 595 -6.85 10.88 17.22
N THR A 596 -6.63 10.52 15.95
CA THR A 596 -7.68 10.54 14.92
C THR A 596 -8.78 9.51 15.20
N GLU A 597 -9.85 9.52 14.41
CA GLU A 597 -10.94 8.54 14.55
C GLU A 597 -10.43 7.10 14.35
N ASN A 598 -9.58 6.88 13.34
CA ASN A 598 -9.03 5.55 13.04
C ASN A 598 -7.97 5.13 14.06
N GLU A 599 -7.13 6.05 14.53
CA GLU A 599 -6.16 5.78 15.59
C GLU A 599 -6.87 5.42 16.90
N ALA A 600 -7.92 6.14 17.28
CA ALA A 600 -8.71 5.85 18.46
C ALA A 600 -9.36 4.45 18.38
N ARG A 601 -9.86 4.07 17.19
CA ARG A 601 -10.42 2.72 16.95
C ARG A 601 -9.35 1.63 17.13
N ARG A 602 -8.14 1.84 16.61
CA ARG A 602 -7.01 0.90 16.75
C ARG A 602 -6.53 0.83 18.21
N TYR A 603 -6.41 1.96 18.88
CA TYR A 603 -6.09 2.02 20.31
C TYR A 603 -7.14 1.30 21.16
N GLY A 604 -8.42 1.44 20.84
CA GLY A 604 -9.51 0.69 21.47
C GLY A 604 -9.33 -0.83 21.39
N ARG A 605 -8.84 -1.37 20.26
CA ARG A 605 -8.52 -2.81 20.14
C ARG A 605 -7.37 -3.23 21.04
N PHE A 606 -6.33 -2.39 21.14
CA PHE A 606 -5.23 -2.62 22.07
C PHE A 606 -5.73 -2.64 23.52
N LEU A 607 -6.57 -1.68 23.91
CA LEU A 607 -7.20 -1.64 25.24
C LEU A 607 -8.06 -2.87 25.50
N CYS A 608 -8.84 -3.33 24.52
CA CYS A 608 -9.63 -4.55 24.64
C CYS A 608 -8.75 -5.78 24.91
N SER A 609 -7.67 -5.96 24.14
CA SER A 609 -6.70 -7.05 24.36
C SER A 609 -6.02 -6.97 25.74
N ALA A 610 -5.68 -5.76 26.18
CA ALA A 610 -5.14 -5.55 27.53
C ALA A 610 -6.17 -5.93 28.62
N LEU A 611 -7.42 -5.48 28.47
CA LEU A 611 -8.51 -5.76 29.39
C LEU A 611 -8.84 -7.26 29.48
N GLU A 612 -8.85 -7.98 28.36
CA GLU A 612 -9.06 -9.43 28.36
C GLU A 612 -8.05 -10.16 29.26
N THR A 613 -6.79 -9.69 29.23
CA THR A 613 -5.71 -10.22 30.08
C THR A 613 -5.98 -9.92 31.56
N VAL A 614 -6.26 -8.66 31.86
CA VAL A 614 -6.52 -8.19 33.24
C VAL A 614 -7.74 -8.90 33.82
N MET A 615 -8.81 -9.05 33.03
CA MET A 615 -10.05 -9.70 33.41
C MET A 615 -9.89 -11.21 33.59
N ARG A 616 -9.05 -11.88 32.79
CA ARG A 616 -8.68 -13.29 33.00
C ARG A 616 -8.05 -13.49 34.37
N TRP A 617 -7.09 -12.64 34.75
CA TRP A 617 -6.45 -12.71 36.06
C TRP A 617 -7.40 -12.32 37.20
N HIS A 618 -8.38 -11.45 36.94
CA HIS A 618 -9.43 -11.08 37.90
C HIS A 618 -10.50 -12.16 38.07
N SER A 619 -10.69 -13.05 37.09
CA SER A 619 -11.81 -14.00 37.08
C SER A 619 -11.71 -15.08 38.16
N SER A 620 -10.50 -15.49 38.55
CA SER A 620 -10.29 -16.57 39.49
C SER A 620 -9.00 -16.40 40.29
N PRO A 621 -9.04 -16.59 41.63
CA PRO A 621 -7.84 -16.60 42.47
C PRO A 621 -6.81 -17.63 42.00
N ALA A 622 -7.26 -18.81 41.55
CA ALA A 622 -6.38 -19.88 41.11
C ALA A 622 -5.60 -19.50 39.83
N ILE A 623 -6.22 -18.74 38.93
CA ILE A 623 -5.55 -18.23 37.72
C ILE A 623 -4.53 -17.17 38.12
N TYR A 624 -4.89 -16.27 39.03
CA TYR A 624 -3.98 -15.23 39.53
C TYR A 624 -2.75 -15.81 40.24
N GLU A 625 -2.92 -16.80 41.11
CA GLU A 625 -1.79 -17.44 41.81
C GLU A 625 -0.83 -18.13 40.84
N LYS A 626 -1.38 -18.77 39.81
CA LYS A 626 -0.60 -19.48 38.79
C LYS A 626 0.13 -18.53 37.84
N GLU A 627 -0.56 -17.49 37.36
CA GLU A 627 -0.09 -16.65 36.26
C GLU A 627 0.51 -15.32 36.74
N CYS A 628 0.23 -14.82 37.95
CA CYS A 628 0.64 -13.48 38.40
C CYS A 628 1.49 -13.47 39.70
N PHE A 629 1.08 -14.22 40.74
CA PHE A 629 1.62 -14.05 42.09
C PHE A 629 3.15 -14.27 42.20
N ASN A 630 3.67 -15.22 41.41
CA ASN A 630 5.11 -15.53 41.37
C ASN A 630 5.86 -14.83 40.23
N PHE A 631 5.23 -13.88 39.55
CA PHE A 631 5.80 -13.22 38.38
C PHE A 631 6.47 -11.90 38.75
N PRO A 632 7.65 -11.59 38.19
CA PRO A 632 8.33 -10.31 38.45
C PRO A 632 7.45 -9.09 38.16
N GLY A 633 6.51 -9.20 37.21
CA GLY A 633 5.63 -8.10 36.82
C GLY A 633 4.74 -7.53 37.92
N PHE A 634 4.47 -8.30 38.99
CA PHE A 634 3.49 -8.00 40.06
C PHE A 634 4.12 -7.62 41.41
N LEU A 635 5.43 -7.42 41.44
CA LEU A 635 6.13 -6.95 42.62
C LEU A 635 5.97 -5.43 42.76
N THR A 636 5.47 -4.97 43.90
CA THR A 636 5.13 -3.54 44.13
C THR A 636 6.30 -2.73 44.69
N VAL A 637 7.29 -3.40 45.30
CA VAL A 637 8.54 -2.76 45.78
C VAL A 637 9.73 -3.62 45.36
N PHE A 638 10.70 -3.01 44.69
CA PHE A 638 11.96 -3.65 44.30
C PHE A 638 13.13 -2.93 44.93
N ARG A 639 14.11 -3.70 45.41
CA ARG A 639 15.28 -3.23 46.18
C ARG A 639 15.92 -1.98 45.57
N LYS A 640 15.97 -0.90 46.35
CA LYS A 640 17.10 0.03 46.33
C LYS A 640 18.09 -0.48 47.37
N GLY A 641 19.20 -1.10 46.93
CA GLY A 641 20.32 -1.46 47.81
C GLY A 641 20.28 -2.84 48.49
N THR A 642 21.41 -3.16 49.14
CA THR A 642 21.82 -4.43 49.76
C THR A 642 21.17 -4.74 51.11
N ASP A 643 19.94 -4.30 51.35
CA ASP A 643 19.24 -4.62 52.61
C ASP A 643 18.47 -5.94 52.49
N MET A 644 18.92 -6.94 53.23
CA MET A 644 18.41 -8.32 53.22
C MET A 644 17.14 -8.52 54.07
N ASN A 645 16.64 -7.49 54.75
CA ASN A 645 15.60 -7.63 55.79
C ASN A 645 14.17 -7.20 55.44
N ASN A 646 13.90 -6.66 54.23
CA ASN A 646 12.52 -6.35 53.83
C ASN A 646 11.92 -7.45 52.94
N LYS A 647 10.87 -8.11 53.42
CA LYS A 647 10.07 -9.08 52.64
C LYS A 647 9.57 -8.40 51.36
N MET A 648 9.70 -9.08 50.21
CA MET A 648 9.10 -8.63 48.95
C MET A 648 7.58 -8.50 49.16
N ASN A 649 7.07 -7.27 49.19
CA ASN A 649 5.62 -7.05 49.16
C ASN A 649 5.13 -7.41 47.75
N ARG A 650 4.50 -8.58 47.66
CA ARG A 650 3.80 -9.06 46.48
C ARG A 650 2.35 -8.61 46.56
N LEU A 651 1.78 -8.19 45.44
CA LEU A 651 0.36 -7.90 45.39
C LEU A 651 -0.40 -9.22 45.58
N ASP A 652 -1.28 -9.29 46.57
CA ASP A 652 -2.19 -10.42 46.72
C ASP A 652 -3.40 -10.25 45.77
N TYR A 653 -4.18 -11.32 45.63
CA TYR A 653 -5.34 -11.31 44.74
C TYR A 653 -6.38 -10.24 45.14
N VAL A 654 -6.58 -10.02 46.44
CA VAL A 654 -7.56 -9.05 46.95
C VAL A 654 -7.12 -7.63 46.61
N ASN A 655 -5.86 -7.27 46.83
CA ASN A 655 -5.33 -5.96 46.45
C ASN A 655 -5.31 -5.78 44.94
N TYR A 656 -5.01 -6.83 44.17
CA TYR A 656 -5.13 -6.79 42.70
C TYR A 656 -6.55 -6.44 42.26
N ARG A 657 -7.57 -7.08 42.84
CA ARG A 657 -8.96 -6.73 42.58
C ARG A 657 -9.28 -5.27 42.89
N HIS A 658 -8.75 -4.72 43.98
CA HIS A 658 -8.96 -3.32 44.32
C HIS A 658 -8.28 -2.38 43.32
N VAL A 659 -7.11 -2.74 42.80
CA VAL A 659 -6.43 -1.99 41.74
C VAL A 659 -7.26 -2.01 40.45
N CYS A 660 -7.80 -3.16 40.04
CA CYS A 660 -8.65 -3.24 38.83
C CYS A 660 -9.99 -2.50 38.93
N HIS A 661 -10.43 -2.14 40.15
CA HIS A 661 -11.66 -1.37 40.38
C HIS A 661 -11.44 0.15 40.34
N LYS A 662 -10.19 0.61 40.48
CA LYS A 662 -9.81 2.00 40.23
C LYS A 662 -9.75 2.24 38.73
#